data_AF-A0A2G7FIK2-F1
#
_entry.id   AF-A0A2G7FIK2-F1
#
_cell.length_a   1.000
_cell.length_b   1.000
_cell.length_c   1.000
_cell.angle_alpha   90.00
_cell.angle_beta   90.00
_cell.angle_gamma   90.00
#
_symmetry.space_group_name_H-M   'P 1'
#
loop_
_entity.id
_entity.type
_entity.pdbx_description
1 polymer ?
#
loop_
_entity_poly.entity_id
_entity_poly.type
_entity_poly.pdbx_seq_one_letter_code
_entity_poly.pdbx_strand_id
1 'polypeptide(L)'
;MPLKHLATLLCALSPTLALSHDAVQDILLSVPQADKIREWSHYYTNGSHLPGQGLEQGQWTKDLWEGFGIQTNLTTHEVNLTYPGDHRVALLDLNRKDPLVEEARRIEDTAPEAGRARNHSFQAFSRGQDYDDLLKANVTVRGRIAVVKTVFGSNLLRKLHMGVHRQEQMQVAAEYGLAGLIVYTDPQLDGEITEANGYQAFPDGPARPPSSTFAIPAMPISFADAIPILRALNGYGPSATEFGERWQGGGLNYKGVHYNVGPSPSNIVLNLCNKPIFPDGQVHHVIGTIPGSTFPDEVIMLGTHRDSWSPGAGDGSSGSSALNEVARSFGTALAQGWRPSRTVIIASFEGIEFSLPGTQDWWEQNRWLNSSAFAYLNVVSAGAGSKFHVQGSPLLGRAMRYGTGLVLDPNTNANNQTMLDVWDGEVSIGTGEGDPPFPYHSLYDTDDWMDCYGDPSREYHLTTTKIWSLAVFALANDVLIPVTTNEYAVLLQDSLESVDMPGLHLSSMEKAINDLHQATLAFDTYADNLGSQILAQPDEPQLLSKAKEVNQKYIEIERLFADPHPQSSSGRHLIIPRVPYYFQSSAFPALQESIAAGNLSAAEINRDRIVGRIQEVVALLALDGTITMGKKHFKNWLDSFTLNPAHFPGHEWTLYDDKNEHIRLDYQGRNTAEGQFVHRLAVQKTGSQGSSITTSRRPNEIIARVDANSTASWDQIKAGLIESYRNNGRRLQGVHIQVGDVPSITVNFFAQGSFNKNYEIVIPNQEHKFLFRVTLPVDPFFKTESEVATLAFLRQKTSIPVPEVVAWSSTSDNALGYEWILLKKVEGVPLEQKWRAISLETKVQISERLAAYAAELRSLPFDKIGSLYFEGANRCPETNSSIQDSQQIKFMSSYLGKGVEVGQMVLPFFFFKRRLYIPSDRGPFANSNQYLTAKVQMQTAWIKSGVEIAKAENASDIDSDCDEDLLDEAPEMLEVCQTAQDLVVRLFPPIDPDTCHTLYHHDLNQNNVILDPISHDIVAVIDWEMICVLPNWASFYYPKMFLDVDPITEEEPPIPVDYNDENDYTIIRRDRWDARILRRAFDAYIEAVCKDKSDTTVKDRFEEKRTLEDAIEGLTDNWEGARARLRDLQEQTKTGSN
;
A
#
# COMPACT_ATOMS: atom_id res chain seq x y z
N MET A 1 -56.12 -22.21 22.34
CA MET A 1 -54.66 -22.47 22.48
C MET A 1 -53.94 -21.16 22.21
N PRO A 2 -52.86 -20.81 22.93
CA PRO A 2 -52.18 -19.52 22.78
C PRO A 2 -51.18 -19.52 21.61
N LEU A 3 -51.00 -18.36 20.95
CA LEU A 3 -50.15 -18.20 19.76
C LEU A 3 -48.68 -18.58 19.98
N LYS A 4 -48.18 -18.61 21.23
CA LYS A 4 -46.78 -18.95 21.54
C LYS A 4 -46.34 -20.31 20.98
N HIS A 5 -47.23 -21.30 20.86
CA HIS A 5 -46.88 -22.59 20.25
C HIS A 5 -46.80 -22.56 18.72
N LEU A 6 -47.43 -21.59 18.04
CA LEU A 6 -47.33 -21.48 16.58
C LEU A 6 -45.97 -20.94 16.15
N ALA A 7 -45.44 -19.94 16.87
CA ALA A 7 -44.10 -19.41 16.65
C ALA A 7 -43.03 -20.49 16.80
N THR A 8 -43.06 -21.26 17.90
CA THR A 8 -42.10 -22.35 18.14
C THR A 8 -42.19 -23.48 17.11
N LEU A 9 -43.35 -23.70 16.48
CA LEU A 9 -43.50 -24.71 15.43
C LEU A 9 -43.03 -24.21 14.05
N LEU A 10 -43.16 -22.90 13.78
CA LEU A 10 -42.64 -22.27 12.56
C LEU A 10 -41.11 -22.18 12.56
N CYS A 11 -40.51 -21.80 13.69
CA CYS A 11 -39.04 -21.81 13.88
C CYS A 11 -38.43 -23.23 13.82
N ALA A 12 -39.23 -24.29 13.80
CA ALA A 12 -38.79 -25.68 13.72
C ALA A 12 -38.97 -26.32 12.33
N LEU A 13 -39.50 -25.58 11.33
CA LEU A 13 -39.88 -26.12 10.02
C LEU A 13 -39.42 -25.28 8.81
N SER A 14 -38.72 -24.16 9.03
CA SER A 14 -37.86 -23.55 8.01
C SER A 14 -36.41 -23.95 8.28
N PRO A 15 -35.61 -24.36 7.27
CA PRO A 15 -34.17 -24.21 7.40
C PRO A 15 -33.88 -22.72 7.59
N THR A 16 -33.10 -22.37 8.61
CA THR A 16 -32.63 -21.01 8.79
C THR A 16 -31.63 -20.71 7.67
N LEU A 17 -32.10 -20.03 6.63
CA LEU A 17 -31.24 -19.34 5.67
C LEU A 17 -30.28 -18.46 6.48
N ALA A 18 -28.98 -18.64 6.27
CA ALA A 18 -27.99 -17.68 6.76
C ALA A 18 -28.24 -16.32 6.09
N LEU A 19 -27.80 -15.23 6.73
CA LEU A 19 -27.75 -13.94 6.04
C LEU A 19 -26.79 -14.05 4.84
N SER A 20 -27.12 -13.35 3.75
CA SER A 20 -26.15 -13.10 2.68
C SER A 20 -25.02 -12.21 3.20
N HIS A 21 -23.91 -12.14 2.45
CA HIS A 21 -22.74 -11.33 2.80
C HIS A 21 -23.14 -9.85 2.93
N ASP A 22 -23.78 -9.35 1.88
CA ASP A 22 -24.39 -8.02 1.71
C ASP A 22 -25.38 -7.68 2.84
N ALA A 23 -26.28 -8.59 3.24
CA ALA A 23 -27.18 -8.36 4.37
C ALA A 23 -26.45 -8.23 5.73
N VAL A 24 -25.21 -8.72 5.85
CA VAL A 24 -24.34 -8.44 7.02
C VAL A 24 -23.59 -7.13 6.81
N GLN A 25 -23.07 -6.87 5.61
CA GLN A 25 -22.42 -5.60 5.25
C GLN A 25 -23.34 -4.39 5.54
N ASP A 26 -24.61 -4.47 5.14
CA ASP A 26 -25.67 -3.51 5.49
C ASP A 26 -25.78 -3.27 7.00
N ILE A 27 -25.77 -4.34 7.80
CA ILE A 27 -25.84 -4.26 9.26
C ILE A 27 -24.59 -3.55 9.80
N LEU A 28 -23.39 -3.85 9.27
CA LEU A 28 -22.15 -3.22 9.70
C LEU A 28 -22.06 -1.73 9.29
N LEU A 29 -22.68 -1.35 8.16
CA LEU A 29 -22.73 0.02 7.67
C LEU A 29 -23.83 0.88 8.31
N SER A 30 -24.97 0.29 8.69
CA SER A 30 -26.17 1.01 9.16
C SER A 30 -26.45 0.93 10.66
N VAL A 31 -25.94 -0.08 11.38
CA VAL A 31 -26.17 -0.21 12.82
C VAL A 31 -25.34 0.78 13.66
N PRO A 32 -24.05 1.07 13.37
CA PRO A 32 -23.25 2.04 14.11
C PRO A 32 -23.84 3.47 14.10
N GLN A 33 -23.78 4.17 15.23
CA GLN A 33 -24.40 5.47 15.48
C GLN A 33 -23.52 6.37 16.35
N ALA A 34 -23.25 7.60 15.87
CA ALA A 34 -22.51 8.65 16.58
C ALA A 34 -23.00 8.88 18.03
N ASP A 35 -24.31 8.90 18.25
CA ASP A 35 -24.90 9.11 19.59
C ASP A 35 -24.62 7.94 20.55
N LYS A 36 -24.45 6.71 20.07
CA LYS A 36 -24.06 5.56 20.92
C LYS A 36 -22.59 5.57 21.27
N ILE A 37 -21.74 5.98 20.33
CA ILE A 37 -20.32 6.24 20.60
C ILE A 37 -20.19 7.32 21.69
N ARG A 38 -20.94 8.42 21.60
CA ARG A 38 -20.96 9.47 22.64
C ARG A 38 -21.54 8.99 23.98
N GLU A 39 -22.65 8.26 23.98
CA GLU A 39 -23.26 7.66 25.19
C GLU A 39 -22.28 6.79 25.99
N TRP A 40 -21.43 6.04 25.30
CA TRP A 40 -20.45 5.14 25.93
C TRP A 40 -19.13 5.81 26.28
N SER A 41 -18.71 6.80 25.48
CA SER A 41 -17.60 7.69 25.84
C SER A 41 -17.89 8.34 27.20
N HIS A 42 -19.07 8.96 27.34
CA HIS A 42 -19.57 9.52 28.60
C HIS A 42 -19.68 8.48 29.73
N TYR A 43 -19.98 7.20 29.45
CA TYR A 43 -20.05 6.19 30.50
C TYR A 43 -18.66 5.86 31.07
N TYR A 44 -17.66 5.69 30.20
CA TYR A 44 -16.29 5.42 30.64
C TYR A 44 -15.68 6.66 31.34
N THR A 45 -15.73 7.83 30.71
CA THR A 45 -15.10 9.09 31.19
C THR A 45 -15.66 9.62 32.52
N ASN A 46 -16.90 9.28 32.87
CA ASN A 46 -17.57 9.70 34.10
C ASN A 46 -17.09 8.94 35.37
N GLY A 47 -16.07 8.09 35.26
CA GLY A 47 -15.43 7.43 36.40
C GLY A 47 -13.90 7.39 36.27
N SER A 48 -13.20 7.04 37.35
CA SER A 48 -11.78 6.66 37.23
C SER A 48 -11.70 5.20 36.79
N HIS A 49 -10.97 4.93 35.71
CA HIS A 49 -10.68 3.58 35.20
C HIS A 49 -9.17 3.31 35.06
N LEU A 50 -8.36 4.01 35.85
CA LEU A 50 -6.94 3.72 36.07
C LEU A 50 -6.74 2.24 36.45
N PRO A 51 -5.66 1.55 36.00
CA PRO A 51 -5.44 0.13 36.29
C PRO A 51 -5.60 -0.23 37.76
N GLY A 52 -6.44 -1.22 38.07
CA GLY A 52 -6.82 -1.55 39.45
C GLY A 52 -8.11 -0.88 39.92
N GLN A 53 -8.79 -0.13 39.05
CA GLN A 53 -10.03 0.58 39.33
C GLN A 53 -11.12 0.33 38.27
N GLY A 54 -10.77 -0.26 37.11
CA GLY A 54 -11.65 -0.45 35.95
C GLY A 54 -12.65 -1.61 36.04
N LEU A 55 -12.94 -2.12 37.24
CA LEU A 55 -13.83 -3.26 37.49
C LEU A 55 -15.30 -2.95 37.20
N GLU A 56 -15.79 -1.77 37.59
CA GLU A 56 -17.20 -1.39 37.36
C GLU A 56 -17.49 -1.25 35.87
N GLN A 57 -16.59 -0.56 35.14
CA GLN A 57 -16.64 -0.45 33.69
C GLN A 57 -16.46 -1.82 33.01
N GLY A 58 -15.61 -2.71 33.54
CA GLY A 58 -15.42 -4.06 33.02
C GLY A 58 -16.66 -4.94 33.16
N GLN A 59 -17.33 -4.89 34.31
CA GLN A 59 -18.60 -5.59 34.53
C GLN A 59 -19.71 -5.03 33.62
N TRP A 60 -19.80 -3.70 33.47
CA TRP A 60 -20.75 -3.06 32.55
C TRP A 60 -20.50 -3.45 31.08
N THR A 61 -19.25 -3.45 30.63
CA THR A 61 -18.87 -3.88 29.26
C THR A 61 -19.26 -5.34 29.02
N LYS A 62 -19.02 -6.22 30.00
CA LYS A 62 -19.43 -7.63 29.94
C LYS A 62 -20.95 -7.76 29.81
N ASP A 63 -21.71 -7.09 30.67
CA ASP A 63 -23.17 -7.21 30.71
C ASP A 63 -23.83 -6.57 29.47
N LEU A 64 -23.20 -5.54 28.89
CA LEU A 64 -23.57 -4.95 27.60
C LEU A 64 -23.40 -5.95 26.45
N TRP A 65 -22.23 -6.61 26.35
CA TRP A 65 -21.96 -7.59 25.28
C TRP A 65 -22.80 -8.86 25.41
N GLU A 66 -23.08 -9.33 26.63
CA GLU A 66 -24.08 -10.39 26.87
C GLU A 66 -25.49 -9.94 26.44
N GLY A 67 -25.84 -8.67 26.67
CA GLY A 67 -27.07 -8.05 26.16
C GLY A 67 -27.16 -8.04 24.63
N PHE A 68 -26.04 -8.00 23.93
CA PHE A 68 -25.94 -8.17 22.46
C PHE A 68 -25.91 -9.64 22.02
N GLY A 69 -25.97 -10.60 22.94
CA GLY A 69 -25.96 -12.03 22.65
C GLY A 69 -24.57 -12.66 22.46
N ILE A 70 -23.50 -11.93 22.80
CA ILE A 70 -22.11 -12.42 22.70
C ILE A 70 -21.71 -13.10 24.01
N GLN A 71 -21.12 -14.30 23.92
CA GLN A 71 -20.66 -15.04 25.10
C GLN A 71 -19.43 -14.35 25.70
N THR A 72 -19.58 -13.68 26.85
CA THR A 72 -18.54 -12.81 27.40
C THR A 72 -18.10 -13.20 28.80
N ASN A 73 -16.78 -13.32 29.00
CA ASN A 73 -16.15 -13.63 30.28
C ASN A 73 -15.39 -12.42 30.83
N LEU A 74 -15.39 -12.26 32.16
CA LEU A 74 -14.48 -11.36 32.87
C LEU A 74 -13.36 -12.20 33.49
N THR A 75 -12.11 -11.98 33.09
CA THR A 75 -10.92 -12.63 33.69
C THR A 75 -10.21 -11.65 34.61
N THR A 76 -9.78 -12.11 35.79
CA THR A 76 -9.13 -11.27 36.81
C THR A 76 -7.74 -11.83 37.12
N HIS A 77 -6.73 -10.96 37.14
CA HIS A 77 -5.33 -11.34 37.37
C HIS A 77 -4.75 -10.50 38.52
N GLU A 78 -4.05 -11.14 39.45
CA GLU A 78 -3.36 -10.50 40.58
C GLU A 78 -2.03 -9.91 40.12
N VAL A 79 -1.82 -8.62 40.35
CA VAL A 79 -0.70 -7.85 39.78
C VAL A 79 -0.14 -6.83 40.77
N ASN A 80 1.14 -6.47 40.64
CA ASN A 80 1.71 -5.37 41.40
C ASN A 80 1.57 -4.07 40.61
N LEU A 81 0.83 -3.10 41.16
CA LEU A 81 0.47 -1.83 40.54
C LEU A 81 1.40 -0.70 41.02
N THR A 82 1.50 0.40 40.26
CA THR A 82 2.38 1.53 40.61
C THR A 82 1.59 2.83 40.73
N TYR A 83 1.62 3.46 41.92
CA TYR A 83 1.02 4.78 42.15
C TYR A 83 2.04 5.69 42.89
N PRO A 84 1.99 7.02 42.80
CA PRO A 84 2.81 7.91 43.60
C PRO A 84 2.36 8.01 45.06
N GLY A 85 3.34 8.06 45.97
CA GLY A 85 3.25 8.69 47.28
C GLY A 85 3.84 10.10 47.24
N ASP A 86 4.80 10.40 48.13
CA ASP A 86 5.46 11.70 48.20
C ASP A 86 6.17 12.07 46.88
N HIS A 87 5.81 13.21 46.30
CA HIS A 87 6.47 13.78 45.12
C HIS A 87 6.65 15.31 45.25
N ARG A 88 7.75 15.84 44.67
CA ARG A 88 8.08 17.28 44.64
C ARG A 88 9.13 17.60 43.59
N VAL A 89 8.89 18.66 42.79
CA VAL A 89 9.94 19.45 42.13
C VAL A 89 9.91 20.85 42.73
N ALA A 90 11.06 21.36 43.18
CA ALA A 90 11.21 22.76 43.55
C ALA A 90 12.54 23.34 43.11
N LEU A 91 12.51 24.58 42.61
CA LEU A 91 13.69 25.39 42.32
C LEU A 91 14.11 26.13 43.59
N LEU A 92 15.37 25.98 43.99
CA LEU A 92 15.92 26.61 45.19
C LEU A 92 17.11 27.52 44.86
N ASP A 93 17.18 28.67 45.53
CA ASP A 93 18.37 29.52 45.58
C ASP A 93 18.92 29.56 47.00
N LEU A 94 20.05 28.87 47.20
CA LEU A 94 20.72 28.71 48.48
C LEU A 94 21.31 30.02 49.05
N ASN A 95 21.34 31.11 48.27
CA ASN A 95 21.73 32.43 48.75
C ASN A 95 20.58 33.19 49.45
N ARG A 96 19.32 32.76 49.28
CA ARG A 96 18.16 33.39 49.91
C ARG A 96 17.89 32.87 51.32
N LYS A 97 17.38 33.74 52.19
CA LYS A 97 16.98 33.39 53.58
C LYS A 97 15.81 32.41 53.61
N ASP A 98 14.86 32.56 52.71
CA ASP A 98 13.94 31.50 52.30
C ASP A 98 14.40 31.04 50.92
N PRO A 99 14.97 29.82 50.79
CA PRO A 99 15.57 29.36 49.55
C PRO A 99 14.54 29.00 48.47
N LEU A 100 13.25 28.92 48.76
CA LEU A 100 12.25 28.50 47.77
C LEU A 100 12.03 29.56 46.67
N VAL A 101 12.46 29.27 45.44
CA VAL A 101 12.17 30.13 44.28
C VAL A 101 10.80 29.80 43.70
N GLU A 102 10.56 28.52 43.42
CA GLU A 102 9.32 27.99 42.84
C GLU A 102 9.11 26.53 43.30
N GLU A 103 7.86 26.09 43.45
CA GLU A 103 7.49 24.66 43.62
C GLU A 103 6.45 24.30 42.57
N ALA A 104 6.74 23.28 41.76
CA ALA A 104 5.86 22.89 40.66
C ALA A 104 4.51 22.38 41.18
N ARG A 105 3.45 22.57 40.40
CA ARG A 105 2.11 22.10 40.76
C ARG A 105 2.08 20.58 40.90
N ARG A 106 1.25 20.10 41.86
CA ARG A 106 0.99 18.66 42.08
C ARG A 106 -0.26 18.14 41.37
N ILE A 107 -1.09 19.05 40.89
CA ILE A 107 -2.41 18.80 40.30
C ILE A 107 -2.58 19.84 39.19
N GLU A 108 -3.14 19.42 38.06
CA GLU A 108 -3.56 20.31 36.97
C GLU A 108 -4.77 21.16 37.40
N ASP A 109 -5.15 22.17 36.62
CA ASP A 109 -6.37 22.93 36.91
C ASP A 109 -7.59 22.10 36.45
N THR A 110 -8.48 21.73 37.37
CA THR A 110 -9.65 20.90 37.04
C THR A 110 -10.62 21.65 36.14
N ALA A 111 -10.98 21.06 34.99
CA ALA A 111 -12.08 21.54 34.16
C ALA A 111 -13.40 21.61 34.98
N PRO A 112 -14.33 22.53 34.67
CA PRO A 112 -15.41 22.90 35.59
C PRO A 112 -16.34 21.76 36.05
N GLU A 113 -16.51 20.71 35.23
CA GLU A 113 -17.39 19.57 35.53
C GLU A 113 -16.64 18.24 35.77
N ALA A 114 -15.29 18.26 35.81
CA ALA A 114 -14.44 17.06 35.94
C ALA A 114 -14.57 16.35 37.31
N GLY A 115 -15.47 15.37 37.39
CA GLY A 115 -15.84 14.66 38.61
C GLY A 115 -14.77 13.69 39.15
N ARG A 116 -14.00 14.12 40.15
CA ARG A 116 -13.28 13.26 41.12
C ARG A 116 -12.19 12.30 40.59
N ALA A 117 -11.66 12.49 39.38
CA ALA A 117 -10.38 11.88 39.02
C ALA A 117 -9.29 12.26 40.06
N ARG A 118 -8.36 11.34 40.38
CA ARG A 118 -7.25 11.59 41.32
C ARG A 118 -5.90 11.37 40.64
N ASN A 119 -5.11 12.42 40.60
CA ASN A 119 -3.82 12.50 39.91
C ASN A 119 -2.79 11.51 40.44
N HIS A 120 -2.11 10.84 39.52
CA HIS A 120 -0.96 9.98 39.78
C HIS A 120 0.01 10.13 38.57
N SER A 121 1.16 10.83 38.71
CA SER A 121 1.83 11.56 37.60
C SER A 121 3.36 11.33 37.47
N PHE A 122 3.90 11.09 36.25
CA PHE A 122 5.19 10.38 36.08
C PHE A 122 6.00 10.53 34.69
N GLN A 123 6.88 9.59 34.20
CA GLN A 123 8.23 9.79 33.48
C GLN A 123 8.39 9.79 31.94
N ALA A 124 9.57 10.28 31.49
CA ALA A 124 9.82 10.76 30.13
C ALA A 124 11.35 10.96 29.73
N PHE A 125 11.70 11.89 28.81
CA PHE A 125 12.61 11.72 27.62
C PHE A 125 14.10 12.20 27.67
N SER A 126 14.95 11.78 26.70
CA SER A 126 16.34 12.19 26.32
C SER A 126 17.05 11.15 25.39
N ARG A 127 17.71 11.51 24.27
CA ARG A 127 18.47 10.58 23.39
C ARG A 127 19.95 10.42 23.80
N GLY A 128 20.58 9.28 23.47
CA GLY A 128 22.01 9.04 23.76
C GLY A 128 22.94 10.04 23.06
N GLN A 129 22.62 10.35 21.81
CA GLN A 129 23.30 11.38 21.01
C GLN A 129 23.30 12.76 21.68
N ASP A 130 22.26 13.11 22.45
CA ASP A 130 22.17 14.38 23.20
C ASP A 130 23.32 14.46 24.22
N TYR A 131 23.50 13.39 24.99
CA TYR A 131 24.58 13.30 25.96
C TYR A 131 25.97 13.27 25.31
N ASP A 132 26.13 12.67 24.13
CA ASP A 132 27.39 12.73 23.39
C ASP A 132 27.76 14.16 22.96
N ASP A 133 26.80 14.96 22.51
CA ASP A 133 27.06 16.38 22.17
C ASP A 133 27.34 17.22 23.42
N LEU A 134 26.67 16.95 24.55
CA LEU A 134 27.02 17.56 25.84
C LEU A 134 28.45 17.23 26.26
N LEU A 135 28.89 15.97 26.12
CA LEU A 135 30.25 15.56 26.40
C LEU A 135 31.27 16.24 25.45
N LYS A 136 30.97 16.36 24.15
CA LYS A 136 31.78 17.13 23.18
C LYS A 136 31.88 18.61 23.58
N ALA A 137 30.81 19.20 24.11
CA ALA A 137 30.76 20.56 24.63
C ALA A 137 31.35 20.72 26.05
N ASN A 138 31.96 19.67 26.63
CA ASN A 138 32.47 19.62 28.01
C ASN A 138 31.41 19.82 29.12
N VAL A 139 30.13 19.65 28.81
CA VAL A 139 29.02 19.68 29.77
C VAL A 139 28.84 18.28 30.37
N THR A 140 29.26 18.10 31.63
CA THR A 140 29.03 16.83 32.33
C THR A 140 27.57 16.68 32.75
N VAL A 141 27.01 15.47 32.71
CA VAL A 141 25.64 15.19 33.21
C VAL A 141 25.61 14.28 34.45
N ARG A 142 26.71 13.57 34.70
CA ARG A 142 26.82 12.58 35.78
C ARG A 142 26.55 13.21 37.15
N GLY A 143 25.58 12.66 37.89
CA GLY A 143 25.17 13.14 39.20
C GLY A 143 24.34 14.43 39.20
N ARG A 144 23.86 14.89 38.03
CA ARG A 144 22.99 16.07 37.90
C ARG A 144 21.53 15.67 37.65
N ILE A 145 20.61 16.62 37.87
CA ILE A 145 19.22 16.52 37.42
C ILE A 145 19.13 17.23 36.07
N ALA A 146 18.52 16.62 35.07
CA ALA A 146 18.20 17.27 33.79
C ALA A 146 16.73 17.66 33.68
N VAL A 147 16.45 18.69 32.89
CA VAL A 147 15.11 19.11 32.49
C VAL A 147 15.04 19.00 30.97
N VAL A 148 14.05 18.28 30.46
CA VAL A 148 13.97 17.85 29.05
C VAL A 148 12.58 18.10 28.46
N LYS A 149 12.52 18.25 27.13
CA LYS A 149 11.25 18.23 26.39
C LYS A 149 10.77 16.78 26.26
N THR A 150 9.47 16.51 26.33
CA THR A 150 8.95 15.25 25.76
C THR A 150 9.07 15.26 24.24
N VAL A 151 9.23 14.08 23.63
CA VAL A 151 9.27 13.91 22.16
C VAL A 151 8.30 12.83 21.64
N PHE A 152 7.33 12.44 22.46
CA PHE A 152 6.22 11.54 22.11
C PHE A 152 5.06 12.30 21.47
N GLY A 153 4.39 11.70 20.49
CA GLY A 153 3.16 12.23 19.86
C GLY A 153 3.33 13.48 19.00
N SER A 154 4.45 14.19 19.07
CA SER A 154 4.66 15.43 18.32
C SER A 154 4.75 15.19 16.81
N ASN A 155 3.86 15.84 16.07
CA ASN A 155 3.85 15.83 14.61
C ASN A 155 5.12 16.47 14.01
N LEU A 156 5.62 17.55 14.63
CA LEU A 156 6.86 18.20 14.22
C LEU A 156 8.07 17.25 14.29
N LEU A 157 8.26 16.57 15.43
CA LEU A 157 9.43 15.71 15.62
C LEU A 157 9.35 14.40 14.83
N ARG A 158 8.16 14.01 14.39
CA ARG A 158 7.96 12.88 13.47
C ARG A 158 8.54 13.18 12.09
N LYS A 159 8.23 14.33 11.50
CA LYS A 159 8.84 14.81 10.24
C LYS A 159 10.36 14.85 10.30
N LEU A 160 10.91 15.19 11.46
CA LEU A 160 12.36 15.27 11.69
C LEU A 160 13.01 13.92 12.07
N HIS A 161 12.27 12.81 12.11
CA HIS A 161 12.75 11.49 12.57
C HIS A 161 13.35 11.53 14.01
N MET A 162 12.84 12.46 14.83
CA MET A 162 13.33 12.81 16.16
C MET A 162 12.47 12.24 17.32
N GLY A 163 11.36 11.56 17.01
CA GLY A 163 10.56 10.83 18.00
C GLY A 163 11.35 9.70 18.69
N VAL A 164 10.94 9.34 19.91
CA VAL A 164 11.52 8.28 20.76
C VAL A 164 10.45 7.76 21.71
N HIS A 165 10.60 6.55 22.28
CA HIS A 165 9.73 6.12 23.38
C HIS A 165 10.31 6.49 24.76
N ARG A 166 9.46 7.06 25.61
CA ARG A 166 9.75 7.52 27.00
C ARG A 166 10.59 6.55 27.84
N GLN A 167 10.31 5.24 27.77
CA GLN A 167 11.01 4.21 28.55
C GLN A 167 12.51 4.08 28.18
N GLU A 168 12.82 4.10 26.88
CA GLU A 168 14.19 3.99 26.33
C GLU A 168 15.13 5.04 26.92
N GLN A 169 14.56 6.19 27.27
CA GLN A 169 15.32 7.39 27.56
C GLN A 169 15.55 7.62 29.04
N MET A 170 14.64 7.12 29.88
CA MET A 170 14.92 6.87 31.29
C MET A 170 16.15 5.97 31.43
N GLN A 171 16.25 4.93 30.60
CA GLN A 171 17.38 4.02 30.55
C GLN A 171 18.65 4.75 30.09
N VAL A 172 18.63 5.44 28.95
CA VAL A 172 19.80 6.23 28.48
C VAL A 172 20.26 7.26 29.53
N ALA A 173 19.34 8.01 30.16
CA ALA A 173 19.67 8.97 31.21
C ALA A 173 20.37 8.30 32.42
N ALA A 174 19.96 7.08 32.78
CA ALA A 174 20.61 6.30 33.81
C ALA A 174 22.00 5.78 33.38
N GLU A 175 22.17 5.38 32.10
CA GLU A 175 23.44 4.93 31.53
C GLU A 175 24.51 6.04 31.51
N TYR A 176 24.13 7.28 31.14
CA TYR A 176 25.00 8.46 31.26
C TYR A 176 25.11 8.98 32.72
N GLY A 177 24.41 8.35 33.66
CA GLY A 177 24.61 8.49 35.11
C GLY A 177 23.99 9.75 35.73
N LEU A 178 22.86 10.22 35.21
CA LEU A 178 22.10 11.31 35.84
C LEU A 178 21.56 10.89 37.23
N ALA A 179 21.33 11.87 38.10
CA ALA A 179 20.74 11.69 39.42
C ALA A 179 19.21 11.89 39.43
N GLY A 180 18.63 12.39 38.34
CA GLY A 180 17.19 12.59 38.18
C GLY A 180 16.84 13.23 36.84
N LEU A 181 15.58 13.12 36.46
CA LEU A 181 15.04 13.58 35.18
C LEU A 181 13.67 14.22 35.43
N ILE A 182 13.45 15.41 34.87
CA ILE A 182 12.21 16.19 34.97
C ILE A 182 11.78 16.56 33.55
N VAL A 183 10.50 16.44 33.23
CA VAL A 183 10.05 16.52 31.83
C VAL A 183 8.79 17.35 31.66
N TYR A 184 8.73 18.12 30.56
CA TYR A 184 7.60 18.96 30.20
C TYR A 184 7.31 18.86 28.69
N THR A 185 6.08 19.18 28.29
CA THR A 185 5.68 19.30 26.88
C THR A 185 5.90 20.72 26.41
N ASP A 186 6.95 20.93 25.62
CA ASP A 186 7.24 22.23 25.04
C ASP A 186 6.18 22.58 23.96
N PRO A 187 5.54 23.76 23.99
CA PRO A 187 4.55 24.14 22.97
C PRO A 187 5.03 24.10 21.51
N GLN A 188 6.35 24.08 21.25
CA GLN A 188 6.89 23.82 19.90
C GLN A 188 6.39 22.49 19.31
N LEU A 189 6.08 21.51 20.18
CA LEU A 189 5.70 20.15 19.79
C LEU A 189 4.27 20.06 19.24
N ASP A 190 3.45 21.08 19.54
CA ASP A 190 2.04 21.21 19.20
C ASP A 190 1.81 21.85 17.80
N GLY A 191 2.91 22.18 17.09
CA GLY A 191 2.85 22.73 15.74
C GLY A 191 2.33 24.17 15.69
N GLU A 192 1.39 24.45 14.79
CA GLU A 192 0.87 25.81 14.58
C GLU A 192 -0.13 26.26 15.66
N ILE A 193 -0.79 25.33 16.36
CA ILE A 193 -1.92 25.63 17.26
C ILE A 193 -1.41 25.94 18.68
N THR A 194 -0.81 27.12 18.85
CA THR A 194 -0.15 27.53 20.11
C THR A 194 -0.53 28.93 20.57
N GLU A 195 -0.39 29.20 21.88
CA GLU A 195 -0.42 30.56 22.44
C GLU A 195 0.57 31.52 21.73
N ALA A 196 1.72 31.01 21.28
CA ALA A 196 2.74 31.81 20.60
C ALA A 196 2.25 32.33 19.24
N ASN A 197 1.42 31.55 18.56
CA ASN A 197 0.79 31.88 17.29
C ASN A 197 -0.57 32.59 17.44
N GLY A 198 -0.96 32.94 18.67
CA GLY A 198 -2.16 33.73 18.98
C GLY A 198 -3.44 32.93 19.26
N TYR A 199 -3.38 31.60 19.30
CA TYR A 199 -4.52 30.77 19.70
C TYR A 199 -4.75 30.85 21.21
N GLN A 200 -6.02 30.84 21.63
CA GLN A 200 -6.38 30.69 23.04
C GLN A 200 -6.22 29.23 23.48
N ALA A 201 -5.87 29.02 24.75
CA ALA A 201 -5.68 27.70 25.31
C ALA A 201 -6.99 27.13 25.88
N PHE A 202 -7.15 25.82 25.84
CA PHE A 202 -8.34 25.12 26.33
C PHE A 202 -8.57 25.43 27.83
N PRO A 203 -9.83 25.69 28.26
CA PRO A 203 -11.09 25.54 27.53
C PRO A 203 -11.44 26.68 26.55
N ASP A 204 -10.79 27.85 26.62
CA ASP A 204 -11.19 29.04 25.85
C ASP A 204 -10.75 28.98 24.37
N GLY A 205 -9.95 27.99 23.97
CA GLY A 205 -9.54 27.76 22.59
C GLY A 205 -8.81 26.42 22.36
N PRO A 206 -8.32 26.17 21.14
CA PRO A 206 -7.78 24.85 20.77
C PRO A 206 -6.34 24.58 21.21
N ALA A 207 -5.59 25.57 21.74
CA ALA A 207 -4.19 25.35 22.14
C ALA A 207 -4.09 24.61 23.49
N ARG A 208 -2.96 23.91 23.71
CA ARG A 208 -2.74 23.11 24.93
C ARG A 208 -2.81 23.95 26.22
N PRO A 209 -3.55 23.51 27.26
CA PRO A 209 -3.60 24.19 28.56
C PRO A 209 -2.20 24.38 29.18
N PRO A 210 -1.86 25.58 29.71
CA PRO A 210 -0.56 25.82 30.34
C PRO A 210 -0.24 24.95 31.56
N SER A 211 -1.26 24.39 32.21
CA SER A 211 -1.17 23.46 33.34
C SER A 211 -1.32 21.98 32.97
N SER A 212 -1.40 21.63 31.67
CA SER A 212 -1.43 20.24 31.18
C SER A 212 -0.13 19.49 31.52
N THR A 213 -0.26 18.30 32.08
CA THR A 213 0.81 17.34 32.40
C THR A 213 0.46 15.94 31.86
N PHE A 214 1.28 14.93 32.16
CA PHE A 214 1.22 13.59 31.54
C PHE A 214 1.60 12.52 32.60
N ALA A 215 1.02 11.32 32.60
CA ALA A 215 1.27 10.28 33.60
C ALA A 215 1.88 8.97 33.02
N ILE A 216 2.91 8.41 33.70
CA ILE A 216 3.95 7.46 33.19
C ILE A 216 4.85 6.82 34.35
N PRO A 217 6.24 6.76 34.44
CA PRO A 217 7.00 6.35 35.71
C PRO A 217 7.69 7.28 36.83
N ALA A 218 8.03 8.59 36.70
CA ALA A 218 8.59 9.56 37.70
C ALA A 218 8.53 11.05 37.19
N MET A 219 8.75 12.10 37.99
CA MET A 219 8.19 13.47 37.76
C MET A 219 8.08 14.09 36.33
N PRO A 220 6.86 14.39 35.87
CA PRO A 220 6.54 15.39 34.85
C PRO A 220 6.30 16.75 35.53
N ILE A 221 6.29 17.83 34.76
CA ILE A 221 5.80 19.15 35.16
C ILE A 221 5.08 19.81 33.98
N SER A 222 4.19 20.77 34.26
CA SER A 222 3.56 21.55 33.19
C SER A 222 4.58 22.45 32.49
N PHE A 223 4.29 22.93 31.27
CA PHE A 223 5.19 23.89 30.64
C PHE A 223 5.20 25.23 31.39
N ALA A 224 4.12 25.59 32.09
CA ALA A 224 4.12 26.74 33.00
C ALA A 224 5.12 26.59 34.16
N ASP A 225 5.20 25.41 34.77
CA ASP A 225 6.17 25.09 35.83
C ASP A 225 7.62 24.97 35.29
N ALA A 226 7.78 24.60 34.02
CA ALA A 226 9.09 24.51 33.38
C ALA A 226 9.72 25.90 33.10
N ILE A 227 8.92 26.90 32.73
CA ILE A 227 9.38 28.28 32.44
C ILE A 227 10.34 28.85 33.53
N PRO A 228 10.02 28.88 34.84
CA PRO A 228 10.92 29.43 35.85
C PRO A 228 12.23 28.63 36.00
N ILE A 229 12.18 27.31 35.80
CA ILE A 229 13.38 26.46 35.87
C ILE A 229 14.29 26.71 34.66
N LEU A 230 13.72 26.78 33.45
CA LEU A 230 14.47 27.03 32.22
C LEU A 230 15.02 28.46 32.17
N ARG A 231 14.25 29.45 32.63
CA ARG A 231 14.73 30.85 32.80
C ARG A 231 15.93 30.94 33.74
N ALA A 232 16.04 30.07 34.75
CA ALA A 232 17.18 30.04 35.66
C ALA A 232 18.48 29.48 35.02
N LEU A 233 18.40 28.91 33.82
CA LEU A 233 19.54 28.52 33.00
C LEU A 233 19.96 29.60 31.98
N ASN A 234 19.12 30.61 31.70
CA ASN A 234 19.40 31.66 30.71
C ASN A 234 20.79 32.31 30.96
N GLY A 235 21.68 32.22 29.97
CA GLY A 235 23.06 32.73 30.04
C GLY A 235 24.08 31.80 30.72
N TYR A 236 23.70 30.58 31.11
CA TYR A 236 24.59 29.61 31.76
C TYR A 236 24.82 28.37 30.87
N GLY A 237 26.09 28.13 30.52
CA GLY A 237 26.46 27.07 29.57
C GLY A 237 26.03 27.38 28.13
N PRO A 238 26.31 26.47 27.19
CA PRO A 238 25.99 26.68 25.78
C PRO A 238 24.49 26.90 25.54
N SER A 239 24.16 27.77 24.60
CA SER A 239 22.83 27.88 24.00
C SER A 239 22.51 26.64 23.17
N ALA A 240 21.24 26.27 23.08
CA ALA A 240 20.73 25.34 22.06
C ALA A 240 21.22 25.68 20.63
N THR A 241 21.42 26.96 20.32
CA THR A 241 21.92 27.46 19.03
C THR A 241 23.43 27.28 18.81
N GLU A 242 24.19 26.86 19.83
CA GLU A 242 25.62 26.51 19.70
C GLU A 242 25.81 25.03 19.34
N PHE A 243 24.73 24.24 19.32
CA PHE A 243 24.69 22.87 18.82
C PHE A 243 24.00 22.79 17.44
N GLY A 244 24.04 21.61 16.83
CA GLY A 244 23.37 21.34 15.54
C GLY A 244 21.84 21.44 15.61
N GLU A 245 21.19 21.52 14.45
CA GLU A 245 19.75 21.81 14.26
C GLU A 245 18.81 21.02 15.17
N ARG A 246 19.15 19.76 15.48
CA ARG A 246 18.42 18.88 16.42
C ARG A 246 18.24 19.43 17.86
N TRP A 247 19.04 20.42 18.27
CA TRP A 247 18.87 21.13 19.54
C TRP A 247 18.04 22.41 19.41
N GLN A 248 17.90 22.93 18.20
CA GLN A 248 17.43 24.30 17.95
C GLN A 248 15.90 24.41 18.03
N GLY A 249 15.43 25.57 18.50
CA GLY A 249 14.01 25.90 18.63
C GLY A 249 13.40 25.64 20.01
N GLY A 250 12.19 26.18 20.21
CA GLY A 250 11.45 26.09 21.45
C GLY A 250 10.30 27.09 21.54
N GLY A 251 9.15 26.65 22.02
CA GLY A 251 7.90 27.42 22.05
C GLY A 251 7.85 28.44 23.17
N LEU A 252 8.74 28.39 24.15
CA LEU A 252 8.73 29.26 25.34
C LEU A 252 9.55 30.55 25.18
N ASN A 253 10.07 30.84 23.98
CA ASN A 253 10.82 32.06 23.66
C ASN A 253 10.01 33.34 23.98
N TYR A 254 8.71 33.36 23.65
CA TYR A 254 7.81 34.50 23.97
C TYR A 254 7.52 34.64 25.48
N LYS A 255 7.72 33.57 26.26
CA LYS A 255 7.73 33.59 27.73
C LYS A 255 9.15 33.84 28.30
N GLY A 256 10.14 34.19 27.48
CA GLY A 256 11.50 34.59 27.92
C GLY A 256 12.43 33.45 28.34
N VAL A 257 12.20 32.22 27.84
CA VAL A 257 13.17 31.11 27.94
C VAL A 257 14.16 31.21 26.78
N HIS A 258 15.46 31.03 27.01
CA HIS A 258 16.51 31.12 25.97
C HIS A 258 17.15 29.76 25.63
N TYR A 259 16.71 28.66 26.25
CA TYR A 259 17.19 27.29 25.99
C TYR A 259 18.72 27.11 26.10
N ASN A 260 19.34 27.76 27.10
CA ASN A 260 20.69 27.43 27.57
C ASN A 260 20.67 26.09 28.34
N VAL A 261 21.71 25.27 28.15
CA VAL A 261 21.73 23.87 28.66
C VAL A 261 22.44 23.72 30.02
N GLY A 262 23.01 24.79 30.56
CA GLY A 262 23.66 24.77 31.87
C GLY A 262 25.07 24.17 31.87
N PRO A 263 25.63 23.86 33.06
CA PRO A 263 24.98 23.78 34.37
C PRO A 263 24.49 25.12 34.92
N SER A 264 23.53 25.06 35.85
CA SER A 264 23.15 26.19 36.71
C SER A 264 24.31 26.63 37.62
N PRO A 265 24.26 27.88 38.15
CA PRO A 265 25.12 28.30 39.25
C PRO A 265 24.99 27.38 40.47
N SER A 266 26.05 27.22 41.27
CA SER A 266 26.08 26.28 42.40
C SER A 266 25.12 26.60 43.56
N ASN A 267 24.58 27.82 43.60
CA ASN A 267 23.50 28.20 44.52
C ASN A 267 22.09 27.88 43.98
N ILE A 268 21.94 27.69 42.67
CA ILE A 268 20.66 27.41 42.00
C ILE A 268 20.54 25.90 41.81
N VAL A 269 19.71 25.26 42.63
CA VAL A 269 19.57 23.80 42.69
C VAL A 269 18.13 23.34 42.59
N LEU A 270 17.90 22.19 41.97
CA LEU A 270 16.61 21.53 41.93
C LEU A 270 16.50 20.52 43.08
N ASN A 271 15.43 20.63 43.86
CA ASN A 271 15.04 19.60 44.82
C ASN A 271 13.98 18.69 44.17
N LEU A 272 14.41 17.50 43.77
CA LEU A 272 13.57 16.43 43.27
C LEU A 272 13.35 15.40 44.40
N CYS A 273 12.10 15.09 44.71
CA CYS A 273 11.73 14.01 45.62
C CYS A 273 10.67 13.14 44.93
N ASN A 274 10.89 11.83 44.82
CA ASN A 274 9.95 10.90 44.21
C ASN A 274 9.88 9.60 45.02
N LYS A 275 8.69 9.24 45.52
CA LYS A 275 8.45 8.01 46.29
C LYS A 275 7.18 7.31 45.78
N PRO A 276 7.26 6.50 44.71
CA PRO A 276 6.16 5.60 44.36
C PRO A 276 5.85 4.61 45.48
N ILE A 277 4.60 4.16 45.49
CA ILE A 277 4.08 3.01 46.24
C ILE A 277 3.73 1.91 45.23
N PHE A 278 3.96 0.66 45.65
CA PHE A 278 3.83 -0.53 44.80
C PHE A 278 2.87 -1.55 45.43
N PRO A 279 1.57 -1.23 45.56
CA PRO A 279 0.60 -2.16 46.14
C PRO A 279 0.27 -3.30 45.19
N ASP A 280 -0.07 -4.45 45.78
CA ASP A 280 -0.73 -5.54 45.05
C ASP A 280 -2.19 -5.16 44.79
N GLY A 281 -2.72 -5.57 43.64
CA GLY A 281 -4.09 -5.30 43.20
C GLY A 281 -4.50 -6.23 42.05
N GLN A 282 -5.66 -5.97 41.45
CA GLN A 282 -6.24 -6.81 40.41
C GLN A 282 -6.48 -6.02 39.12
N VAL A 283 -6.40 -6.66 37.96
CA VAL A 283 -6.85 -6.09 36.68
C VAL A 283 -7.82 -7.04 35.98
N HIS A 284 -8.80 -6.49 35.26
CA HIS A 284 -9.95 -7.23 34.77
C HIS A 284 -10.11 -7.09 33.24
N HIS A 285 -9.88 -8.17 32.51
CA HIS A 285 -10.06 -8.20 31.05
C HIS A 285 -11.43 -8.77 30.69
N VAL A 286 -12.16 -8.11 29.78
CA VAL A 286 -13.46 -8.55 29.25
C VAL A 286 -13.25 -9.19 27.89
N ILE A 287 -13.61 -10.47 27.76
CA ILE A 287 -13.35 -11.29 26.58
C ILE A 287 -14.68 -11.85 26.05
N GLY A 288 -15.16 -11.28 24.95
CA GLY A 288 -16.30 -11.79 24.18
C GLY A 288 -15.83 -12.83 23.17
N THR A 289 -16.63 -13.86 22.92
CA THR A 289 -16.36 -14.89 21.92
C THR A 289 -17.60 -15.18 21.08
N ILE A 290 -17.40 -15.16 19.76
CA ILE A 290 -18.36 -15.56 18.74
C ILE A 290 -17.79 -16.82 18.07
N PRO A 291 -18.28 -18.04 18.36
CA PRO A 291 -17.74 -19.27 17.79
C PRO A 291 -17.92 -19.34 16.27
N GLY A 292 -16.87 -19.77 15.57
CA GLY A 292 -16.91 -20.01 14.13
C GLY A 292 -17.75 -21.24 13.75
N SER A 293 -18.41 -21.19 12.59
CA SER A 293 -19.22 -22.29 12.04
C SER A 293 -18.39 -23.34 11.30
N THR A 294 -17.35 -22.90 10.58
CA THR A 294 -16.60 -23.73 9.59
C THR A 294 -15.23 -24.13 10.12
N PHE A 295 -14.49 -23.15 10.65
CA PHE A 295 -13.14 -23.29 11.20
C PHE A 295 -13.08 -22.69 12.61
N PRO A 296 -13.75 -23.31 13.61
CA PRO A 296 -13.83 -22.76 14.97
C PRO A 296 -12.49 -22.66 15.70
N ASP A 297 -11.46 -23.36 15.22
CA ASP A 297 -10.08 -23.34 15.71
C ASP A 297 -9.16 -22.36 14.94
N GLU A 298 -9.69 -21.65 13.95
CA GLU A 298 -9.08 -20.43 13.38
C GLU A 298 -9.72 -19.21 14.05
N VAL A 299 -8.91 -18.22 14.42
CA VAL A 299 -9.35 -17.08 15.24
C VAL A 299 -8.95 -15.74 14.61
N ILE A 300 -9.94 -14.85 14.50
CA ILE A 300 -9.73 -13.42 14.29
C ILE A 300 -9.96 -12.71 15.63
N MET A 301 -9.03 -11.84 16.03
CA MET A 301 -9.16 -11.06 17.25
C MET A 301 -9.32 -9.58 16.93
N LEU A 302 -10.13 -8.89 17.72
CA LEU A 302 -10.19 -7.43 17.78
C LEU A 302 -10.21 -6.96 19.23
N GLY A 303 -9.63 -5.81 19.50
CA GLY A 303 -9.64 -5.29 20.86
C GLY A 303 -8.98 -3.93 21.06
N THR A 304 -8.99 -3.51 22.33
CA THR A 304 -8.40 -2.25 22.80
C THR A 304 -8.25 -2.28 24.33
N HIS A 305 -7.76 -1.20 24.94
CA HIS A 305 -7.82 -1.01 26.38
C HIS A 305 -9.02 -0.18 26.82
N ARG A 306 -9.46 -0.46 28.04
CA ARG A 306 -10.48 0.29 28.78
C ARG A 306 -9.88 1.16 29.87
N ASP A 307 -8.63 0.92 30.27
CA ASP A 307 -7.92 1.76 31.25
C ASP A 307 -7.34 3.03 30.62
N SER A 308 -7.26 4.09 31.42
CA SER A 308 -6.66 5.38 31.09
C SER A 308 -6.03 6.03 32.34
N TRP A 309 -5.14 7.02 32.17
CA TRP A 309 -4.63 7.82 33.30
C TRP A 309 -5.61 8.87 33.87
N SER A 310 -6.64 9.24 33.12
CA SER A 310 -7.48 10.42 33.34
C SER A 310 -8.95 10.08 33.04
N PRO A 311 -9.84 10.95 32.54
CA PRO A 311 -11.10 10.50 31.92
C PRO A 311 -10.86 9.73 30.61
N GLY A 312 -9.74 9.97 29.91
CA GLY A 312 -9.32 9.18 28.75
C GLY A 312 -10.33 9.17 27.60
N ALA A 313 -10.90 10.31 27.22
CA ALA A 313 -11.93 10.36 26.18
C ALA A 313 -11.39 9.95 24.81
N GLY A 314 -10.18 10.40 24.44
CA GLY A 314 -9.47 10.02 23.23
C GLY A 314 -8.58 8.79 23.38
N ASP A 315 -8.02 8.54 24.57
CA ASP A 315 -7.15 7.39 24.84
C ASP A 315 -7.83 6.36 25.77
N GLY A 316 -8.01 5.13 25.28
CA GLY A 316 -8.80 4.08 25.93
C GLY A 316 -10.31 4.17 25.66
N SER A 317 -10.99 5.26 26.06
CA SER A 317 -12.46 5.33 25.96
C SER A 317 -12.97 5.47 24.52
N SER A 318 -12.24 6.18 23.64
CA SER A 318 -12.59 6.31 22.22
C SER A 318 -12.63 4.94 21.53
N GLY A 319 -11.55 4.16 21.64
CA GLY A 319 -11.47 2.79 21.14
C GLY A 319 -12.46 1.85 21.81
N SER A 320 -12.64 1.94 23.13
CA SER A 320 -13.62 1.11 23.86
C SER A 320 -15.08 1.42 23.49
N SER A 321 -15.38 2.65 23.05
CA SER A 321 -16.71 3.05 22.57
C SER A 321 -16.97 2.54 21.15
N ALA A 322 -15.96 2.64 20.26
CA ALA A 322 -16.02 2.02 18.93
C ALA A 322 -16.15 0.49 19.02
N LEU A 323 -15.39 -0.17 19.92
CA LEU A 323 -15.43 -1.62 20.12
C LEU A 323 -16.82 -2.11 20.56
N ASN A 324 -17.52 -1.33 21.39
CA ASN A 324 -18.90 -1.61 21.77
C ASN A 324 -19.87 -1.54 20.56
N GLU A 325 -19.62 -0.67 19.56
CA GLU A 325 -20.46 -0.57 18.36
C GLU A 325 -20.20 -1.73 17.41
N VAL A 326 -18.95 -2.15 17.27
CA VAL A 326 -18.60 -3.38 16.54
C VAL A 326 -19.29 -4.59 17.20
N ALA A 327 -19.23 -4.70 18.53
CA ALA A 327 -19.93 -5.74 19.29
C ALA A 327 -21.47 -5.67 19.13
N ARG A 328 -22.07 -4.47 19.10
CA ARG A 328 -23.52 -4.29 18.85
C ARG A 328 -23.92 -4.68 17.44
N SER A 329 -23.09 -4.38 16.45
CA SER A 329 -23.33 -4.68 15.04
C SER A 329 -23.22 -6.19 14.78
N PHE A 330 -22.16 -6.84 15.29
CA PHE A 330 -22.06 -8.31 15.27
C PHE A 330 -23.18 -8.99 16.06
N GLY A 331 -23.56 -8.49 17.25
CA GLY A 331 -24.72 -8.99 17.99
C GLY A 331 -26.03 -8.89 17.20
N THR A 332 -26.21 -7.81 16.45
CA THR A 332 -27.37 -7.61 15.57
C THR A 332 -27.40 -8.61 14.41
N ALA A 333 -26.26 -8.88 13.75
CA ALA A 333 -26.15 -9.90 12.72
C ALA A 333 -26.35 -11.32 13.28
N LEU A 334 -25.77 -11.62 14.45
CA LEU A 334 -25.92 -12.90 15.17
C LEU A 334 -27.38 -13.19 15.55
N ALA A 335 -28.13 -12.15 15.95
CA ALA A 335 -29.54 -12.25 16.31
C ALA A 335 -30.45 -12.52 15.09
N GLN A 336 -30.04 -12.07 13.89
CA GLN A 336 -30.78 -12.31 12.65
C GLN A 336 -30.43 -13.65 11.97
N GLY A 337 -29.20 -14.16 12.15
CA GLY A 337 -28.83 -15.51 11.73
C GLY A 337 -27.40 -15.72 11.23
N TRP A 338 -26.63 -14.64 11.04
CA TRP A 338 -25.22 -14.73 10.61
C TRP A 338 -24.38 -15.56 11.59
N ARG A 339 -23.40 -16.32 11.09
CA ARG A 339 -22.33 -16.93 11.88
C ARG A 339 -21.03 -16.82 11.07
N PRO A 340 -19.93 -16.29 11.62
CA PRO A 340 -18.65 -16.24 10.91
C PRO A 340 -18.10 -17.65 10.68
N SER A 341 -17.34 -17.87 9.61
CA SER A 341 -16.61 -19.13 9.40
C SER A 341 -15.58 -19.38 10.51
N ARG A 342 -14.89 -18.33 10.97
CA ARG A 342 -13.86 -18.37 12.02
C ARG A 342 -14.37 -17.87 13.36
N THR A 343 -13.72 -18.27 14.44
CA THR A 343 -14.04 -17.74 15.77
C THR A 343 -13.58 -16.29 15.89
N VAL A 344 -14.47 -15.38 16.29
CA VAL A 344 -14.11 -13.97 16.57
C VAL A 344 -13.98 -13.78 18.09
N ILE A 345 -12.85 -13.22 18.53
CA ILE A 345 -12.64 -12.85 19.94
C ILE A 345 -12.56 -11.32 20.06
N ILE A 346 -13.48 -10.76 20.84
CA ILE A 346 -13.55 -9.33 21.16
C ILE A 346 -12.90 -9.12 22.53
N ALA A 347 -11.88 -8.27 22.63
CA ALA A 347 -11.10 -8.09 23.86
C ALA A 347 -11.05 -6.62 24.33
N SER A 348 -11.53 -6.36 25.54
CA SER A 348 -11.37 -5.10 26.26
C SER A 348 -10.45 -5.32 27.45
N PHE A 349 -9.18 -4.98 27.28
CA PHE A 349 -8.12 -5.19 28.26
C PHE A 349 -8.13 -4.11 29.37
N GLU A 350 -7.45 -4.41 30.47
CA GLU A 350 -7.15 -3.45 31.55
C GLU A 350 -5.67 -3.60 31.93
N GLY A 351 -4.97 -2.49 32.13
CA GLY A 351 -3.58 -2.41 32.54
C GLY A 351 -2.60 -1.92 31.47
N ILE A 352 -3.05 -1.62 30.24
CA ILE A 352 -2.14 -1.21 29.15
C ILE A 352 -1.32 0.03 29.55
N GLU A 353 -1.94 0.97 30.28
CA GLU A 353 -1.29 2.18 30.81
C GLU A 353 -0.15 1.88 31.78
N PHE A 354 -0.27 0.80 32.55
CA PHE A 354 0.76 0.32 33.48
C PHE A 354 1.70 -0.71 32.82
N SER A 355 1.78 -0.71 31.49
CA SER A 355 2.61 -1.60 30.66
C SER A 355 2.23 -3.08 30.74
N LEU A 356 0.94 -3.39 30.55
CA LEU A 356 0.39 -4.75 30.33
C LEU A 356 0.56 -5.74 31.51
N PRO A 357 0.33 -5.35 32.78
CA PRO A 357 0.26 -6.31 33.89
C PRO A 357 -0.99 -7.19 33.70
N GLY A 358 -0.91 -8.47 34.10
CA GLY A 358 -1.99 -9.45 33.96
C GLY A 358 -2.23 -9.93 32.53
N THR A 359 -1.95 -9.11 31.51
CA THR A 359 -2.11 -9.50 30.10
C THR A 359 -1.14 -10.61 29.68
N GLN A 360 0.05 -10.69 30.31
CA GLN A 360 0.93 -11.86 30.17
C GLN A 360 0.28 -13.12 30.72
N ASP A 361 -0.25 -13.10 31.95
CA ASP A 361 -0.90 -14.25 32.58
C ASP A 361 -2.10 -14.74 31.75
N TRP A 362 -2.88 -13.80 31.19
CA TRP A 362 -3.95 -14.10 30.26
C TRP A 362 -3.47 -14.79 28.97
N TRP A 363 -2.38 -14.31 28.36
CA TRP A 363 -1.75 -14.98 27.21
C TRP A 363 -1.17 -16.35 27.59
N GLU A 364 -0.62 -16.50 28.79
CA GLU A 364 -0.08 -17.79 29.26
C GLU A 364 -1.16 -18.82 29.55
N GLN A 365 -2.36 -18.39 29.95
CA GLN A 365 -3.57 -19.21 30.04
C GLN A 365 -4.14 -19.54 28.64
N ASN A 366 -3.99 -18.64 27.66
CA ASN A 366 -4.55 -18.77 26.31
C ASN A 366 -3.52 -19.11 25.21
N ARG A 367 -2.42 -19.80 25.56
CA ARG A 367 -1.34 -20.19 24.62
C ARG A 367 -1.79 -20.98 23.38
N TRP A 368 -3.01 -21.51 23.35
CA TRP A 368 -3.60 -22.12 22.15
C TRP A 368 -3.78 -21.11 21.00
N LEU A 369 -3.97 -19.82 21.30
CA LEU A 369 -4.01 -18.75 20.31
C LEU A 369 -2.68 -18.62 19.55
N ASN A 370 -1.55 -19.08 20.11
CA ASN A 370 -0.27 -19.15 19.41
C ASN A 370 -0.31 -20.04 18.17
N SER A 371 -1.29 -20.94 18.01
CA SER A 371 -1.51 -21.75 16.79
C SER A 371 -2.82 -21.42 16.05
N SER A 372 -3.68 -20.57 16.62
CA SER A 372 -5.04 -20.34 16.11
C SER A 372 -5.32 -18.90 15.65
N ALA A 373 -4.67 -17.90 16.25
CA ALA A 373 -4.93 -16.50 15.90
C ALA A 373 -4.24 -16.11 14.59
N PHE A 374 -5.01 -15.71 13.58
CA PHE A 374 -4.47 -15.12 12.35
C PHE A 374 -4.08 -13.65 12.56
N ALA A 375 -5.02 -12.83 13.06
CA ALA A 375 -4.84 -11.39 13.18
C ALA A 375 -5.39 -10.85 14.51
N TYR A 376 -4.85 -9.70 14.95
CA TYR A 376 -5.36 -8.88 16.06
C TYR A 376 -5.50 -7.44 15.57
N LEU A 377 -6.75 -6.97 15.39
CA LEU A 377 -7.05 -5.61 14.90
C LEU A 377 -7.36 -4.69 16.09
N ASN A 378 -6.56 -3.65 16.27
CA ASN A 378 -6.52 -2.86 17.50
C ASN A 378 -6.73 -1.36 17.24
N VAL A 379 -7.81 -0.79 17.78
CA VAL A 379 -8.11 0.65 17.73
C VAL A 379 -8.05 1.25 19.14
N VAL A 380 -7.01 2.02 19.44
CA VAL A 380 -6.86 2.76 20.71
C VAL A 380 -7.74 4.00 20.71
N SER A 381 -7.61 4.80 19.66
CA SER A 381 -8.40 6.01 19.41
C SER A 381 -9.08 5.86 18.07
N ALA A 382 -10.41 6.00 18.05
CA ALA A 382 -11.23 5.88 16.85
C ALA A 382 -11.47 7.22 16.14
N GLY A 383 -11.28 8.33 16.85
CA GLY A 383 -11.28 9.68 16.30
C GLY A 383 -10.65 10.67 17.29
N ALA A 384 -9.59 11.36 16.85
CA ALA A 384 -8.89 12.40 17.62
C ALA A 384 -8.15 13.40 16.70
N GLY A 385 -8.65 13.54 15.47
CA GLY A 385 -8.03 14.23 14.34
C GLY A 385 -8.70 13.82 13.02
N SER A 386 -8.52 14.61 11.96
CA SER A 386 -9.28 14.51 10.71
C SER A 386 -8.69 13.54 9.68
N LYS A 387 -7.54 12.92 9.96
CA LYS A 387 -6.81 12.03 9.05
C LYS A 387 -6.86 10.58 9.52
N PHE A 388 -7.05 9.68 8.56
CA PHE A 388 -7.16 8.23 8.77
C PHE A 388 -5.81 7.54 8.60
N HIS A 389 -5.52 6.52 9.43
CA HIS A 389 -4.21 5.87 9.50
C HIS A 389 -4.32 4.39 9.88
N VAL A 390 -3.53 3.53 9.23
CA VAL A 390 -3.59 2.07 9.37
C VAL A 390 -2.19 1.49 9.52
N GLN A 391 -1.98 0.57 10.45
CA GLN A 391 -0.68 -0.03 10.75
C GLN A 391 -0.81 -1.52 11.02
N GLY A 392 0.10 -2.33 10.48
CA GLY A 392 0.09 -3.77 10.71
C GLY A 392 0.99 -4.54 9.74
N SER A 393 0.72 -5.84 9.62
CA SER A 393 1.33 -6.68 8.59
C SER A 393 0.74 -6.35 7.20
N PRO A 394 1.56 -6.37 6.13
CA PRO A 394 1.06 -6.22 4.76
C PRO A 394 0.07 -7.33 4.36
N LEU A 395 0.04 -8.48 5.06
CA LEU A 395 -0.98 -9.50 4.84
C LEU A 395 -2.41 -8.94 5.00
N LEU A 396 -2.61 -7.93 5.86
CA LEU A 396 -3.93 -7.33 6.10
C LEU A 396 -4.37 -6.32 5.01
N GLY A 397 -3.52 -6.01 4.02
CA GLY A 397 -3.79 -4.98 3.00
C GLY A 397 -5.12 -5.17 2.27
N ARG A 398 -5.42 -6.38 1.80
CA ARG A 398 -6.69 -6.72 1.11
C ARG A 398 -7.92 -6.53 2.00
N ALA A 399 -7.86 -6.94 3.27
CA ALA A 399 -8.95 -6.74 4.23
C ALA A 399 -9.16 -5.27 4.63
N MET A 400 -8.08 -4.48 4.69
CA MET A 400 -8.18 -3.04 4.96
C MET A 400 -8.75 -2.28 3.77
N ARG A 401 -8.35 -2.60 2.53
CA ARG A 401 -8.93 -2.00 1.32
C ARG A 401 -10.43 -2.32 1.16
N TYR A 402 -10.86 -3.54 1.52
CA TYR A 402 -12.29 -3.87 1.62
C TYR A 402 -13.01 -2.96 2.64
N GLY A 403 -12.46 -2.82 3.85
CA GLY A 403 -13.05 -1.97 4.88
C GLY A 403 -13.11 -0.48 4.52
N THR A 404 -12.12 0.06 3.81
CA THR A 404 -12.08 1.49 3.42
C THR A 404 -12.83 1.79 2.12
N GLY A 405 -12.94 0.83 1.19
CA GLY A 405 -13.67 0.99 -0.07
C GLY A 405 -15.19 0.99 0.09
N LEU A 406 -15.71 0.58 1.24
CA LEU A 406 -17.14 0.51 1.56
C LEU A 406 -17.62 1.63 2.50
N VAL A 407 -16.74 2.53 2.95
CA VAL A 407 -17.05 3.56 3.93
C VAL A 407 -16.66 4.92 3.37
N LEU A 408 -17.62 5.85 3.32
CA LEU A 408 -17.39 7.21 2.81
C LEU A 408 -16.48 8.03 3.74
N ASP A 409 -15.71 8.96 3.17
CA ASP A 409 -14.88 9.88 3.94
C ASP A 409 -15.71 11.01 4.58
N PRO A 410 -15.65 11.20 5.91
CA PRO A 410 -16.39 12.26 6.59
C PRO A 410 -16.00 13.68 6.14
N ASN A 411 -14.81 13.89 5.57
CA ASN A 411 -14.39 15.20 5.06
C ASN A 411 -14.97 15.54 3.67
N THR A 412 -15.04 14.54 2.77
CA THR A 412 -15.44 14.70 1.36
C THR A 412 -16.76 14.02 0.99
N ASN A 413 -17.54 13.56 1.98
CA ASN A 413 -18.90 13.00 1.88
C ASN A 413 -19.83 13.66 0.82
N ALA A 414 -19.70 14.97 0.58
CA ALA A 414 -20.48 15.70 -0.44
C ALA A 414 -20.14 15.33 -1.89
N ASN A 415 -19.04 14.62 -2.12
CA ASN A 415 -18.53 14.17 -3.42
C ASN A 415 -18.69 12.65 -3.65
N ASN A 416 -19.33 11.92 -2.72
CA ASN A 416 -19.41 10.44 -2.70
C ASN A 416 -18.04 9.70 -2.73
N GLN A 417 -16.97 10.30 -2.23
CA GLN A 417 -15.66 9.66 -2.15
C GLN A 417 -15.58 8.68 -0.96
N THR A 418 -15.01 7.51 -1.20
CA THR A 418 -14.73 6.51 -0.16
C THR A 418 -13.46 6.87 0.62
N MET A 419 -13.29 6.26 1.79
CA MET A 419 -12.04 6.33 2.53
C MET A 419 -10.86 5.73 1.75
N LEU A 420 -11.10 4.85 0.77
CA LEU A 420 -10.05 4.34 -0.12
C LEU A 420 -9.67 5.35 -1.22
N ASP A 421 -10.57 6.25 -1.63
CA ASP A 421 -10.30 7.27 -2.66
C ASP A 421 -9.49 8.47 -2.14
N VAL A 422 -9.53 8.72 -0.83
CA VAL A 422 -8.82 9.84 -0.17
C VAL A 422 -7.59 9.40 0.63
N TRP A 423 -7.47 8.11 0.93
CA TRP A 423 -6.29 7.50 1.54
C TRP A 423 -5.25 7.20 0.45
N ASP A 424 -3.97 7.39 0.77
CA ASP A 424 -2.84 6.96 -0.08
C ASP A 424 -2.77 5.43 -0.30
N GLY A 425 -3.60 4.65 0.39
CA GLY A 425 -3.63 3.20 0.33
C GLY A 425 -2.47 2.52 1.05
N GLU A 426 -1.58 3.28 1.70
CA GLU A 426 -0.46 2.75 2.45
C GLU A 426 -0.87 2.36 3.88
N VAL A 427 -0.57 1.12 4.26
CA VAL A 427 -0.56 0.68 5.67
C VAL A 427 0.71 1.25 6.33
N SER A 428 0.74 2.58 6.51
CA SER A 428 1.91 3.36 6.91
C SER A 428 1.87 3.85 8.36
N ILE A 429 3.06 3.96 8.97
CA ILE A 429 3.21 4.02 10.43
C ILE A 429 3.17 5.46 10.98
N GLY A 430 2.02 6.15 10.90
CA GLY A 430 1.76 7.25 11.82
C GLY A 430 0.62 8.20 11.49
N THR A 431 0.00 8.77 12.53
CA THR A 431 -0.96 9.89 12.47
C THR A 431 -0.47 11.14 11.72
N GLY A 432 -1.42 11.96 11.25
CA GLY A 432 -1.18 13.08 10.34
C GLY A 432 -0.99 14.46 10.97
N GLU A 433 -0.91 15.46 10.08
CA GLU A 433 -0.66 16.88 10.36
C GLU A 433 -1.90 17.75 10.08
N GLY A 434 -2.18 18.71 10.97
CA GLY A 434 -3.22 19.73 10.83
C GLY A 434 -4.12 19.86 12.06
N ASP A 435 -4.22 18.79 12.84
CA ASP A 435 -5.21 18.63 13.92
C ASP A 435 -4.89 19.44 15.20
N PRO A 436 -5.91 19.75 16.03
CA PRO A 436 -5.72 20.34 17.35
C PRO A 436 -4.83 19.47 18.27
N PRO A 437 -4.00 20.06 19.17
CA PRO A 437 -3.06 19.30 19.98
C PRO A 437 -3.77 18.41 21.02
N PHE A 438 -3.79 17.10 20.77
CA PHE A 438 -4.45 16.13 21.63
C PHE A 438 -3.95 16.22 23.11
N PRO A 439 -4.84 16.35 24.11
CA PRO A 439 -4.51 16.37 25.55
C PRO A 439 -4.17 15.00 26.17
N TYR A 440 -3.72 14.04 25.36
CA TYR A 440 -3.12 12.74 25.71
C TYR A 440 -2.57 12.64 27.15
N HIS A 441 -3.05 11.67 27.94
CA HIS A 441 -2.61 11.40 29.34
C HIS A 441 -2.75 12.56 30.36
N SER A 442 -3.47 13.65 30.03
CA SER A 442 -3.75 14.77 30.95
C SER A 442 -5.19 14.76 31.46
N LEU A 443 -5.53 15.57 32.47
CA LEU A 443 -6.91 15.71 32.97
C LEU A 443 -7.84 16.42 31.97
N TYR A 444 -7.30 16.92 30.85
CA TYR A 444 -8.06 17.55 29.78
C TYR A 444 -8.44 16.58 28.65
N ASP A 445 -8.00 15.32 28.69
CA ASP A 445 -8.53 14.27 27.79
C ASP A 445 -9.95 13.89 28.23
N THR A 446 -10.91 14.62 27.66
CA THR A 446 -12.29 14.77 28.14
C THR A 446 -13.27 14.79 26.97
N ASP A 447 -14.52 14.40 27.21
CA ASP A 447 -15.56 14.56 26.20
C ASP A 447 -15.77 16.03 25.80
N ASP A 448 -15.56 16.99 26.72
CA ASP A 448 -15.57 18.43 26.40
C ASP A 448 -14.56 18.78 25.31
N TRP A 449 -13.31 18.28 25.40
CA TRP A 449 -12.32 18.46 24.34
C TRP A 449 -12.71 17.69 23.07
N MET A 450 -13.22 16.48 23.20
CA MET A 450 -13.60 15.64 22.06
C MET A 450 -14.75 16.26 21.24
N ASP A 451 -15.84 16.64 21.88
CA ASP A 451 -17.01 17.23 21.23
C ASP A 451 -16.80 18.70 20.81
N CYS A 452 -15.74 19.39 21.26
CA CYS A 452 -15.37 20.72 20.77
C CYS A 452 -14.29 20.73 19.68
N TYR A 453 -13.32 19.80 19.73
CA TYR A 453 -12.08 19.89 18.94
C TYR A 453 -11.59 18.56 18.34
N GLY A 454 -11.87 17.40 18.97
CA GLY A 454 -11.33 16.10 18.53
C GLY A 454 -12.18 15.42 17.45
N ASP A 455 -13.48 15.29 17.69
CA ASP A 455 -14.48 14.77 16.75
C ASP A 455 -15.89 15.26 17.14
N PRO A 456 -16.25 16.54 16.86
CA PRO A 456 -17.50 17.15 17.32
C PRO A 456 -18.79 16.43 16.90
N SER A 457 -18.78 15.78 15.73
CA SER A 457 -19.93 15.03 15.21
C SER A 457 -19.89 13.55 15.61
N ARG A 458 -18.73 13.02 16.06
CA ARG A 458 -18.41 11.59 16.21
C ARG A 458 -18.41 10.81 14.89
N GLU A 459 -18.19 11.50 13.77
CA GLU A 459 -18.16 10.91 12.42
C GLU A 459 -16.83 10.22 12.13
N TYR A 460 -15.68 10.72 12.63
CA TYR A 460 -14.40 10.01 12.49
C TYR A 460 -14.42 8.69 13.29
N HIS A 461 -14.96 8.71 14.51
CA HIS A 461 -15.21 7.49 15.29
C HIS A 461 -16.13 6.52 14.54
N LEU A 462 -17.20 7.03 13.92
CA LEU A 462 -18.17 6.23 13.17
C LEU A 462 -17.54 5.58 11.93
N THR A 463 -16.77 6.33 11.17
CA THR A 463 -15.98 5.85 10.02
C THR A 463 -15.00 4.76 10.44
N THR A 464 -14.17 4.99 11.46
CA THR A 464 -13.23 3.99 11.99
C THR A 464 -13.95 2.74 12.51
N THR A 465 -15.10 2.90 13.16
CA THR A 465 -15.93 1.78 13.66
C THR A 465 -16.42 0.89 12.52
N LYS A 466 -16.92 1.48 11.42
CA LYS A 466 -17.39 0.74 10.25
C LYS A 466 -16.24 -0.03 9.59
N ILE A 467 -15.12 0.65 9.31
CA ILE A 467 -13.92 0.04 8.71
C ILE A 467 -13.42 -1.13 9.58
N TRP A 468 -13.37 -0.96 10.91
CA TRP A 468 -12.93 -2.01 11.85
C TRP A 468 -13.86 -3.23 11.82
N SER A 469 -15.18 -3.02 11.81
CA SER A 469 -16.15 -4.11 11.73
C SER A 469 -16.08 -4.86 10.39
N LEU A 470 -15.92 -4.14 9.27
CA LEU A 470 -15.84 -4.71 7.91
C LEU A 470 -14.53 -5.47 7.69
N ALA A 471 -13.39 -4.93 8.13
CA ALA A 471 -12.11 -5.63 8.03
C ALA A 471 -12.10 -6.93 8.87
N VAL A 472 -12.70 -6.92 10.06
CA VAL A 472 -12.89 -8.14 10.86
C VAL A 472 -13.88 -9.10 10.20
N PHE A 473 -14.95 -8.60 9.59
CA PHE A 473 -15.95 -9.40 8.89
C PHE A 473 -15.33 -10.16 7.71
N ALA A 474 -14.61 -9.50 6.79
CA ALA A 474 -13.92 -10.17 5.69
C ALA A 474 -12.95 -11.27 6.20
N LEU A 475 -12.13 -10.95 7.21
CA LEU A 475 -11.20 -11.91 7.80
C LEU A 475 -11.88 -13.10 8.50
N ALA A 476 -13.08 -12.94 9.03
CA ALA A 476 -13.79 -13.96 9.81
C ALA A 476 -14.85 -14.75 9.02
N ASN A 477 -15.41 -14.16 7.96
CA ASN A 477 -16.54 -14.68 7.22
C ASN A 477 -16.12 -15.71 6.16
N ASP A 478 -15.08 -15.39 5.37
CA ASP A 478 -14.81 -16.08 4.11
C ASP A 478 -14.02 -17.38 4.30
N VAL A 479 -14.26 -18.38 3.45
CA VAL A 479 -13.70 -19.75 3.64
C VAL A 479 -12.18 -19.79 3.50
N LEU A 480 -11.62 -18.96 2.61
CA LEU A 480 -10.20 -18.60 2.62
C LEU A 480 -10.04 -17.26 3.32
N ILE A 481 -8.92 -17.04 4.02
CA ILE A 481 -8.62 -15.72 4.59
C ILE A 481 -8.28 -14.78 3.42
N PRO A 482 -8.98 -13.64 3.23
CA PRO A 482 -8.80 -12.79 2.05
C PRO A 482 -7.54 -11.91 2.16
N VAL A 483 -6.38 -12.51 1.90
CA VAL A 483 -5.05 -11.88 2.02
C VAL A 483 -4.16 -12.18 0.81
N THR A 484 -3.09 -11.40 0.65
CA THR A 484 -2.14 -11.53 -0.47
C THR A 484 -0.72 -11.58 0.09
N THR A 485 -0.06 -12.73 -0.01
CA THR A 485 1.27 -12.94 0.57
C THR A 485 2.36 -12.17 -0.18
N ASN A 486 2.12 -11.84 -1.45
CA ASN A 486 3.05 -11.08 -2.27
C ASN A 486 3.34 -9.65 -1.76
N GLU A 487 2.41 -9.01 -1.02
CA GLU A 487 2.67 -7.68 -0.42
C GLU A 487 3.84 -7.72 0.58
N TYR A 488 4.07 -8.87 1.22
CA TYR A 488 5.22 -9.09 2.11
C TYR A 488 6.56 -9.09 1.35
N ALA A 489 6.59 -9.65 0.13
CA ALA A 489 7.80 -9.64 -0.70
C ALA A 489 8.13 -8.24 -1.24
N VAL A 490 7.12 -7.41 -1.49
CA VAL A 490 7.27 -6.00 -1.86
C VAL A 490 7.86 -5.20 -0.68
N LEU A 491 7.22 -5.25 0.50
CA LEU A 491 7.71 -4.56 1.71
C LEU A 491 9.18 -4.88 2.05
N LEU A 492 9.57 -6.15 1.93
CA LEU A 492 10.94 -6.62 2.14
C LEU A 492 11.93 -6.02 1.13
N GLN A 493 11.54 -5.96 -0.14
CA GLN A 493 12.38 -5.46 -1.22
C GLN A 493 12.56 -3.94 -1.14
N ASP A 494 11.49 -3.20 -0.89
CA ASP A 494 11.54 -1.74 -0.81
C ASP A 494 12.30 -1.30 0.45
N SER A 495 12.13 -2.04 1.56
CA SER A 495 12.96 -1.85 2.77
C SER A 495 14.44 -2.13 2.52
N LEU A 496 14.80 -3.10 1.65
CA LEU A 496 16.20 -3.43 1.35
C LEU A 496 16.91 -2.28 0.62
N GLU A 497 16.19 -1.50 -0.19
CA GLU A 497 16.74 -0.35 -0.92
C GLU A 497 17.17 0.80 0.03
N SER A 498 16.77 0.76 1.32
CA SER A 498 17.23 1.67 2.38
C SER A 498 18.48 1.19 3.15
N VAL A 499 19.02 -0.01 2.86
CA VAL A 499 20.10 -0.65 3.64
C VAL A 499 21.48 -0.31 3.08
N ASP A 500 22.10 0.79 3.55
CA ASP A 500 23.50 1.13 3.25
C ASP A 500 24.44 0.79 4.41
N MET A 501 25.43 -0.07 4.15
CA MET A 501 26.58 -0.27 5.04
C MET A 501 27.84 -0.73 4.27
N PRO A 502 28.94 0.04 4.29
CA PRO A 502 30.19 -0.34 3.65
C PRO A 502 30.73 -1.70 4.13
N GLY A 503 30.82 -2.65 3.20
CA GLY A 503 31.32 -4.01 3.44
C GLY A 503 30.24 -5.06 3.75
N LEU A 504 28.98 -4.66 3.92
CA LEU A 504 27.87 -5.60 4.06
C LEU A 504 27.42 -6.11 2.69
N HIS A 505 27.62 -7.41 2.43
CA HIS A 505 27.10 -8.04 1.21
C HIS A 505 25.63 -8.43 1.38
N LEU A 506 24.73 -7.93 0.52
CA LEU A 506 23.27 -8.10 0.62
C LEU A 506 22.69 -9.13 -0.37
N SER A 507 23.47 -9.68 -1.31
CA SER A 507 22.94 -10.54 -2.39
C SER A 507 22.32 -11.87 -1.93
N SER A 508 22.56 -12.29 -0.68
CA SER A 508 21.81 -13.38 -0.05
C SER A 508 20.36 -12.97 0.31
N MET A 509 20.14 -11.73 0.74
CA MET A 509 18.81 -11.16 0.96
C MET A 509 18.09 -10.89 -0.35
N GLU A 510 18.73 -10.25 -1.33
CA GLU A 510 18.18 -10.00 -2.68
C GLU A 510 17.62 -11.31 -3.27
N LYS A 511 18.42 -12.38 -3.26
CA LYS A 511 17.99 -13.68 -3.75
C LYS A 511 16.85 -14.28 -2.92
N ALA A 512 16.90 -14.21 -1.60
CA ALA A 512 15.86 -14.78 -0.73
C ALA A 512 14.52 -14.07 -0.89
N ILE A 513 14.52 -12.74 -0.95
CA ILE A 513 13.32 -11.91 -1.19
C ILE A 513 12.73 -12.21 -2.58
N ASN A 514 13.58 -12.41 -3.59
CA ASN A 514 13.13 -12.86 -4.90
C ASN A 514 12.57 -14.29 -4.92
N ASP A 515 13.20 -15.24 -4.21
CA ASP A 515 12.68 -16.59 -4.05
C ASP A 515 11.29 -16.56 -3.38
N LEU A 516 11.10 -15.69 -2.38
CA LEU A 516 9.82 -15.41 -1.75
C LEU A 516 8.82 -14.83 -2.74
N HIS A 517 9.18 -13.80 -3.51
CA HIS A 517 8.30 -13.19 -4.52
C HIS A 517 7.76 -14.21 -5.54
N GLN A 518 8.56 -15.20 -5.96
CA GLN A 518 8.07 -16.28 -6.82
C GLN A 518 7.18 -17.29 -6.07
N ALA A 519 7.49 -17.59 -4.81
CA ALA A 519 6.69 -18.50 -3.98
C ALA A 519 5.31 -17.89 -3.61
N THR A 520 5.27 -16.61 -3.23
CA THR A 520 4.04 -15.88 -2.91
C THR A 520 3.12 -15.76 -4.11
N LEU A 521 3.64 -15.36 -5.28
CA LEU A 521 2.84 -15.30 -6.51
C LEU A 521 2.22 -16.66 -6.87
N ALA A 522 2.97 -17.76 -6.74
CA ALA A 522 2.46 -19.10 -7.02
C ALA A 522 1.42 -19.56 -5.98
N PHE A 523 1.60 -19.20 -4.71
CA PHE A 523 0.70 -19.57 -3.62
C PHE A 523 -0.60 -18.75 -3.63
N ASP A 524 -0.51 -17.43 -3.81
CA ASP A 524 -1.67 -16.54 -3.96
C ASP A 524 -2.52 -16.98 -5.17
N THR A 525 -1.89 -17.26 -6.32
CA THR A 525 -2.58 -17.82 -7.51
C THR A 525 -3.29 -19.15 -7.21
N TYR A 526 -2.68 -20.03 -6.40
CA TYR A 526 -3.31 -21.29 -6.01
C TYR A 526 -4.50 -21.07 -5.06
N ALA A 527 -4.39 -20.12 -4.13
CA ALA A 527 -5.46 -19.76 -3.22
C ALA A 527 -6.67 -19.14 -3.94
N ASP A 528 -6.46 -18.17 -4.85
CA ASP A 528 -7.56 -17.58 -5.63
C ASP A 528 -8.27 -18.67 -6.48
N ASN A 529 -7.52 -19.56 -7.15
CA ASN A 529 -8.10 -20.69 -7.90
C ASN A 529 -8.86 -21.69 -7.01
N LEU A 530 -8.45 -21.85 -5.75
CA LEU A 530 -9.17 -22.67 -4.77
C LEU A 530 -10.43 -21.93 -4.26
N GLY A 531 -10.38 -20.60 -4.15
CA GLY A 531 -11.52 -19.73 -3.87
C GLY A 531 -12.66 -19.97 -4.85
N SER A 532 -12.45 -19.75 -6.15
CA SER A 532 -13.49 -19.96 -7.18
C SER A 532 -14.05 -21.40 -7.20
N GLN A 533 -13.24 -22.41 -6.85
CA GLN A 533 -13.72 -23.79 -6.68
C GLN A 533 -14.66 -23.95 -5.48
N ILE A 534 -14.36 -23.29 -4.35
CA ILE A 534 -15.19 -23.28 -3.15
C ILE A 534 -16.49 -22.51 -3.41
N LEU A 535 -16.44 -21.35 -4.07
CA LEU A 535 -17.64 -20.57 -4.38
C LEU A 535 -18.60 -21.35 -5.31
N ALA A 536 -18.07 -22.18 -6.21
CA ALA A 536 -18.87 -23.12 -6.99
C ALA A 536 -19.43 -24.31 -6.18
N GLN A 537 -18.79 -24.73 -5.08
CA GLN A 537 -19.11 -25.93 -4.29
C GLN A 537 -18.80 -25.72 -2.77
N PRO A 538 -19.55 -24.86 -2.07
CA PRO A 538 -19.15 -24.36 -0.74
C PRO A 538 -19.13 -25.43 0.36
N ASP A 539 -19.99 -26.44 0.25
CA ASP A 539 -20.09 -27.54 1.22
C ASP A 539 -19.14 -28.72 0.96
N GLU A 540 -18.35 -28.73 -0.13
CA GLU A 540 -17.54 -29.90 -0.52
C GLU A 540 -16.37 -30.13 0.47
N PRO A 541 -16.36 -31.25 1.24
CA PRO A 541 -15.39 -31.43 2.32
C PRO A 541 -13.93 -31.47 1.86
N GLN A 542 -13.65 -31.89 0.63
CA GLN A 542 -12.29 -31.89 0.08
C GLN A 542 -11.77 -30.48 -0.25
N LEU A 543 -12.66 -29.53 -0.58
CA LEU A 543 -12.28 -28.13 -0.79
C LEU A 543 -12.10 -27.42 0.55
N LEU A 544 -12.98 -27.68 1.52
CA LEU A 544 -12.85 -27.16 2.88
C LEU A 544 -11.57 -27.66 3.60
N SER A 545 -11.13 -28.90 3.35
CA SER A 545 -9.82 -29.39 3.86
C SER A 545 -8.65 -28.59 3.29
N LYS A 546 -8.62 -28.38 1.96
CA LYS A 546 -7.58 -27.58 1.30
C LYS A 546 -7.62 -26.12 1.73
N ALA A 547 -8.81 -25.55 1.93
CA ALA A 547 -8.95 -24.20 2.44
C ALA A 547 -8.31 -24.06 3.82
N LYS A 548 -8.55 -25.02 4.71
CA LYS A 548 -7.87 -25.09 6.01
C LYS A 548 -6.35 -25.23 5.87
N GLU A 549 -5.87 -26.10 4.98
CA GLU A 549 -4.43 -26.24 4.70
C GLU A 549 -3.79 -24.92 4.22
N VAL A 550 -4.51 -24.11 3.43
CA VAL A 550 -4.09 -22.76 3.01
C VAL A 550 -4.15 -21.75 4.17
N ASN A 551 -5.25 -21.72 4.93
CA ASN A 551 -5.43 -20.82 6.07
C ASN A 551 -4.37 -21.06 7.16
N GLN A 552 -4.02 -22.31 7.44
CA GLN A 552 -2.93 -22.66 8.36
C GLN A 552 -1.56 -22.16 7.88
N LYS A 553 -1.31 -22.16 6.56
CA LYS A 553 -0.10 -21.52 6.00
C LYS A 553 -0.12 -20.01 6.21
N TYR A 554 -1.24 -19.31 5.95
CA TYR A 554 -1.34 -17.87 6.22
C TYR A 554 -1.10 -17.54 7.71
N ILE A 555 -1.61 -18.36 8.63
CA ILE A 555 -1.40 -18.22 10.08
C ILE A 555 0.10 -18.34 10.45
N GLU A 556 0.86 -19.22 9.80
CA GLU A 556 2.25 -19.50 10.17
C GLU A 556 3.29 -18.47 9.65
N ILE A 557 2.95 -17.62 8.66
CA ILE A 557 3.90 -16.65 8.06
C ILE A 557 4.51 -15.69 9.10
N GLU A 558 3.67 -14.98 9.86
CA GLU A 558 4.12 -14.03 10.91
C GLU A 558 4.95 -14.72 12.01
N ARG A 559 4.68 -16.00 12.25
CA ARG A 559 5.33 -16.81 13.29
C ARG A 559 6.74 -17.24 12.88
N LEU A 560 6.97 -17.50 11.60
CA LEU A 560 8.31 -17.74 11.06
C LEU A 560 9.20 -16.49 11.13
N PHE A 561 8.65 -15.29 10.95
CA PHE A 561 9.41 -14.04 11.11
C PHE A 561 9.65 -13.64 12.57
N ALA A 562 9.11 -14.37 13.56
CA ALA A 562 9.45 -14.21 14.96
C ALA A 562 10.78 -14.89 15.34
N ASP A 563 11.54 -14.25 16.22
CA ASP A 563 12.80 -14.70 16.80
C ASP A 563 12.52 -15.43 18.13
N PRO A 564 12.83 -16.75 18.22
CA PRO A 564 12.70 -17.50 19.48
C PRO A 564 13.80 -17.15 20.50
N HIS A 565 14.88 -16.48 20.09
CA HIS A 565 16.04 -16.16 20.94
C HIS A 565 16.55 -14.72 20.68
N PRO A 566 15.72 -13.68 20.93
CA PRO A 566 16.05 -12.29 20.66
C PRO A 566 17.36 -11.88 21.36
N GLN A 567 18.31 -11.36 20.58
CA GLN A 567 19.62 -10.91 21.05
C GLN A 567 19.65 -9.41 21.40
N SER A 568 18.57 -8.69 21.09
CA SER A 568 18.50 -7.22 21.06
C SER A 568 17.14 -6.69 21.57
N SER A 569 17.08 -5.39 21.83
CA SER A 569 15.89 -4.65 22.30
C SER A 569 14.82 -4.40 21.23
N SER A 570 15.18 -4.56 19.95
CA SER A 570 14.40 -4.24 18.74
C SER A 570 13.02 -4.93 18.60
N GLY A 571 12.69 -5.85 19.50
CA GLY A 571 11.49 -6.69 19.47
C GLY A 571 11.80 -8.13 19.07
N ARG A 572 10.79 -9.00 19.14
CA ARG A 572 10.94 -10.40 18.68
C ARG A 572 10.78 -10.56 17.17
N HIS A 573 10.26 -9.57 16.45
CA HIS A 573 9.93 -9.75 15.05
C HIS A 573 11.06 -9.21 14.16
N LEU A 574 11.53 -10.03 13.22
CA LEU A 574 12.78 -9.76 12.47
C LEU A 574 12.59 -8.81 11.28
N ILE A 575 11.35 -8.60 10.83
CA ILE A 575 11.01 -7.77 9.67
C ILE A 575 10.34 -6.47 10.13
N ILE A 576 9.05 -6.53 10.47
CA ILE A 576 8.27 -5.40 11.01
C ILE A 576 8.82 -5.03 12.39
N PRO A 577 9.18 -3.75 12.65
CA PRO A 577 9.78 -3.30 13.90
C PRO A 577 8.75 -3.08 15.02
N ARG A 578 9.17 -3.18 16.29
CA ARG A 578 8.32 -2.79 17.43
C ARG A 578 8.34 -1.26 17.61
N VAL A 579 7.50 -0.56 16.84
CA VAL A 579 7.35 0.90 16.90
C VAL A 579 6.03 1.35 17.55
N PRO A 580 6.01 2.54 18.20
CA PRO A 580 4.77 3.18 18.63
C PRO A 580 3.92 3.67 17.44
N TYR A 581 2.62 3.89 17.67
CA TYR A 581 1.62 4.22 16.63
C TYR A 581 1.80 5.56 15.89
N TYR A 582 2.89 6.28 16.14
CA TYR A 582 3.18 7.62 15.63
C TYR A 582 4.59 7.72 15.01
N PHE A 583 5.23 6.61 14.67
CA PHE A 583 6.64 6.58 14.25
C PHE A 583 6.89 5.69 13.02
N GLN A 584 7.22 6.31 11.89
CA GLN A 584 7.67 5.61 10.68
C GLN A 584 9.04 4.96 10.88
N SER A 585 9.15 3.67 10.54
CA SER A 585 10.38 2.90 10.51
C SER A 585 10.34 1.90 9.37
N SER A 586 11.41 1.82 8.59
CA SER A 586 11.64 0.74 7.63
C SER A 586 11.88 -0.61 8.34
N ALA A 587 11.80 -1.70 7.59
CA ALA A 587 11.95 -3.05 8.14
C ALA A 587 13.40 -3.42 8.53
N PHE A 588 13.57 -4.59 9.14
CA PHE A 588 14.84 -5.16 9.60
C PHE A 588 15.45 -4.45 10.82
N PRO A 589 14.71 -4.25 11.94
CA PRO A 589 15.15 -3.43 13.07
C PRO A 589 16.52 -3.82 13.65
N ALA A 590 16.77 -5.12 13.90
CA ALA A 590 18.05 -5.59 14.44
C ALA A 590 19.22 -5.44 13.45
N LEU A 591 18.94 -5.44 12.13
CA LEU A 591 19.93 -5.15 11.10
C LEU A 591 20.28 -3.65 11.10
N GLN A 592 19.28 -2.78 11.16
CA GLN A 592 19.48 -1.33 11.25
C GLN A 592 20.21 -0.91 12.54
N GLU A 593 19.87 -1.49 13.71
CA GLU A 593 20.62 -1.31 14.96
C GLU A 593 22.10 -1.69 14.79
N SER A 594 22.39 -2.78 14.07
CA SER A 594 23.76 -3.23 13.80
C SER A 594 24.54 -2.29 12.87
N ILE A 595 23.86 -1.72 11.87
CA ILE A 595 24.41 -0.75 10.92
C ILE A 595 24.69 0.59 11.62
N ALA A 596 23.73 1.09 12.41
CA ALA A 596 23.86 2.31 13.19
C ALA A 596 24.98 2.22 14.26
N ALA A 597 25.20 1.03 14.81
CA ALA A 597 26.33 0.73 15.70
C ALA A 597 27.68 0.55 14.97
N GLY A 598 27.72 0.60 13.63
CA GLY A 598 28.91 0.35 12.81
C GLY A 598 29.45 -1.10 12.91
N ASN A 599 28.64 -2.03 13.43
CA ASN A 599 29.07 -3.38 13.77
C ASN A 599 28.78 -4.36 12.63
N LEU A 600 29.68 -4.42 11.65
CA LEU A 600 29.54 -5.24 10.45
C LEU A 600 29.23 -6.71 10.79
N SER A 601 29.94 -7.33 11.74
CA SER A 601 29.70 -8.73 12.09
C SER A 601 28.32 -8.99 12.73
N ALA A 602 27.74 -8.01 13.43
CA ALA A 602 26.34 -8.11 13.89
C ALA A 602 25.35 -7.93 12.73
N ALA A 603 25.64 -7.02 11.79
CA ALA A 603 24.82 -6.82 10.60
C ALA A 603 24.82 -8.07 9.69
N GLU A 604 25.97 -8.71 9.51
CA GLU A 604 26.08 -10.00 8.80
C GLU A 604 25.26 -11.11 9.46
N ILE A 605 25.34 -11.24 10.79
CA ILE A 605 24.53 -12.21 11.55
C ILE A 605 23.04 -11.94 11.36
N ASN A 606 22.59 -10.68 11.47
CA ASN A 606 21.17 -10.36 11.34
C ASN A 606 20.66 -10.52 9.89
N ARG A 607 21.45 -10.14 8.88
CA ARG A 607 21.23 -10.47 7.45
C ARG A 607 20.97 -11.97 7.28
N ASP A 608 21.89 -12.81 7.76
CA ASP A 608 21.80 -14.26 7.51
C ASP A 608 20.64 -14.94 8.27
N ARG A 609 20.21 -14.37 9.41
CA ARG A 609 18.99 -14.77 10.13
C ARG A 609 17.72 -14.41 9.34
N ILE A 610 17.65 -13.21 8.76
CA ILE A 610 16.54 -12.76 7.92
C ILE A 610 16.44 -13.64 6.67
N VAL A 611 17.56 -13.92 6.00
CA VAL A 611 17.65 -14.87 4.87
C VAL A 611 17.10 -16.25 5.25
N GLY A 612 17.48 -16.77 6.43
CA GLY A 612 16.97 -18.05 6.94
C GLY A 612 15.45 -18.08 7.09
N ARG A 613 14.85 -17.05 7.71
CA ARG A 613 13.38 -16.97 7.88
C ARG A 613 12.64 -16.82 6.56
N ILE A 614 13.16 -16.02 5.63
CA ILE A 614 12.57 -15.89 4.29
C ILE A 614 12.58 -17.25 3.56
N GLN A 615 13.65 -18.04 3.69
CA GLN A 615 13.74 -19.39 3.12
C GLN A 615 12.78 -20.40 3.79
N GLU A 616 12.49 -20.25 5.08
CA GLU A 616 11.47 -21.06 5.77
C GLU A 616 10.05 -20.70 5.29
N VAL A 617 9.75 -19.42 5.04
CA VAL A 617 8.46 -19.01 4.44
C VAL A 617 8.34 -19.50 2.99
N VAL A 618 9.41 -19.45 2.19
CA VAL A 618 9.45 -20.07 0.85
C VAL A 618 9.13 -21.57 0.91
N ALA A 619 9.66 -22.29 1.90
CA ALA A 619 9.38 -23.71 2.09
C ALA A 619 7.94 -23.98 2.58
N LEU A 620 7.38 -23.11 3.42
CA LEU A 620 5.99 -23.16 3.87
C LEU A 620 5.00 -22.96 2.71
N LEU A 621 5.24 -21.96 1.85
CA LEU A 621 4.35 -21.61 0.74
C LEU A 621 4.40 -22.61 -0.42
N ALA A 622 5.43 -23.45 -0.50
CA ALA A 622 5.57 -24.44 -1.56
C ALA A 622 4.35 -25.38 -1.67
N LEU A 623 3.98 -25.69 -2.92
CA LEU A 623 2.90 -26.62 -3.27
C LEU A 623 3.48 -28.02 -3.51
N ASP A 624 2.74 -29.06 -3.13
CA ASP A 624 3.20 -30.45 -3.17
C ASP A 624 3.65 -30.88 -4.58
N GLY A 625 4.97 -31.05 -4.72
CA GLY A 625 5.62 -31.49 -5.96
C GLY A 625 6.77 -30.61 -6.46
N THR A 626 6.93 -29.37 -5.97
CA THR A 626 7.96 -28.44 -6.52
C THR A 626 8.83 -27.72 -5.48
N ILE A 627 9.71 -28.47 -4.80
CA ILE A 627 10.97 -27.90 -4.26
C ILE A 627 12.17 -28.73 -4.75
N THR A 628 12.88 -28.25 -5.76
CA THR A 628 14.12 -28.88 -6.25
C THR A 628 15.31 -28.50 -5.35
N MET A 629 15.25 -28.86 -4.06
CA MET A 629 16.29 -28.50 -3.08
C MET A 629 17.57 -29.30 -3.35
N GLY A 630 18.52 -28.71 -4.09
CA GLY A 630 19.74 -29.39 -4.51
C GLY A 630 20.51 -29.99 -3.32
N LYS A 631 20.89 -31.27 -3.43
CA LYS A 631 21.46 -32.13 -2.36
C LYS A 631 22.56 -31.50 -1.47
N LYS A 632 23.29 -30.49 -1.96
CA LYS A 632 24.29 -29.72 -1.20
C LYS A 632 23.66 -28.73 -0.19
N HIS A 633 22.57 -28.05 -0.56
CA HIS A 633 21.86 -27.12 0.33
C HIS A 633 21.07 -27.86 1.40
N PHE A 634 20.32 -28.91 1.03
CA PHE A 634 19.58 -29.72 2.02
C PHE A 634 20.51 -30.31 3.08
N LYS A 635 21.72 -30.77 2.70
CA LYS A 635 22.71 -31.24 3.68
C LYS A 635 23.22 -30.12 4.59
N ASN A 636 23.57 -28.96 4.05
CA ASN A 636 24.04 -27.82 4.86
C ASN A 636 22.96 -27.33 5.84
N TRP A 637 21.70 -27.33 5.42
CA TRP A 637 20.54 -27.01 6.27
C TRP A 637 20.38 -28.04 7.41
N LEU A 638 20.44 -29.33 7.10
CA LEU A 638 20.41 -30.41 8.11
C LEU A 638 21.60 -30.37 9.08
N ASP A 639 22.81 -30.08 8.57
CA ASP A 639 24.03 -29.95 9.39
C ASP A 639 23.97 -28.71 10.32
N SER A 640 23.04 -27.77 10.10
CA SER A 640 22.88 -26.54 10.90
C SER A 640 21.92 -26.69 12.09
N PHE A 641 21.05 -27.71 12.10
CA PHE A 641 20.06 -27.93 13.16
C PHE A 641 20.57 -28.87 14.26
N THR A 642 20.93 -28.33 15.41
CA THR A 642 21.15 -29.09 16.66
C THR A 642 19.83 -29.44 17.36
N LEU A 643 18.92 -30.12 16.64
CA LEU A 643 17.60 -30.50 17.17
C LEU A 643 17.68 -31.68 18.16
N ASN A 644 16.98 -31.52 19.28
CA ASN A 644 16.78 -32.56 20.29
C ASN A 644 15.73 -33.59 19.78
N PRO A 645 16.06 -34.89 19.56
CA PRO A 645 15.21 -35.83 18.82
C PRO A 645 13.86 -36.25 19.44
N ALA A 646 13.38 -35.57 20.47
CA ALA A 646 12.23 -35.99 21.28
C ALA A 646 10.83 -35.78 20.63
N HIS A 647 10.73 -35.02 19.52
CA HIS A 647 9.44 -34.47 19.06
C HIS A 647 8.79 -35.16 17.85
N PHE A 648 9.45 -36.08 17.13
CA PHE A 648 8.89 -36.67 15.89
C PHE A 648 9.00 -38.21 15.78
N PRO A 649 8.20 -38.97 16.55
CA PRO A 649 8.04 -40.41 16.35
C PRO A 649 6.88 -40.71 15.36
N GLY A 650 7.18 -41.11 14.12
CA GLY A 650 6.17 -41.76 13.26
C GLY A 650 6.32 -41.68 11.74
N HIS A 651 7.07 -40.73 11.18
CA HIS A 651 7.09 -40.50 9.73
C HIS A 651 8.16 -41.34 9.00
N GLU A 652 7.73 -42.27 8.14
CA GLU A 652 8.58 -42.86 7.09
C GLU A 652 8.68 -41.88 5.91
N TRP A 653 9.90 -41.51 5.51
CA TRP A 653 10.16 -40.62 4.38
C TRP A 653 10.53 -41.43 3.14
N THR A 654 9.74 -41.31 2.07
CA THR A 654 10.04 -41.92 0.76
C THR A 654 10.67 -40.88 -0.15
N LEU A 655 11.86 -41.18 -0.68
CA LEU A 655 12.57 -40.32 -1.63
C LEU A 655 12.74 -41.05 -2.96
N TYR A 656 12.36 -40.34 -4.03
CA TYR A 656 12.65 -40.68 -5.42
C TYR A 656 13.86 -39.88 -5.88
N ASP A 657 14.66 -40.43 -6.80
CA ASP A 657 15.64 -39.65 -7.55
C ASP A 657 15.06 -39.16 -8.89
N ASP A 658 15.88 -38.43 -9.64
CA ASP A 658 15.57 -37.82 -10.95
C ASP A 658 15.18 -38.86 -12.05
N LYS A 659 15.04 -40.15 -11.69
CA LYS A 659 14.61 -41.27 -12.54
C LYS A 659 13.52 -42.16 -11.89
N ASN A 660 12.95 -41.73 -10.76
CA ASN A 660 11.98 -42.47 -9.94
C ASN A 660 12.50 -43.81 -9.37
N GLU A 661 13.81 -44.00 -9.16
CA GLU A 661 14.31 -45.16 -8.42
C GLU A 661 14.18 -44.95 -6.89
N HIS A 662 13.65 -45.96 -6.18
CA HIS A 662 13.39 -45.89 -4.73
C HIS A 662 14.69 -45.97 -3.91
N ILE A 663 14.85 -45.07 -2.93
CA ILE A 663 15.94 -45.13 -1.93
C ILE A 663 15.34 -45.31 -0.53
N ARG A 664 15.80 -46.34 0.20
CA ARG A 664 15.43 -46.58 1.62
C ARG A 664 16.56 -46.12 2.55
N LEU A 665 16.19 -45.48 3.65
CA LEU A 665 17.12 -45.07 4.72
C LEU A 665 16.77 -45.82 6.01
N ASP A 666 17.79 -46.39 6.65
CA ASP A 666 17.67 -47.12 7.92
C ASP A 666 18.50 -46.41 9.00
N TYR A 667 17.90 -46.10 10.14
CA TYR A 667 18.53 -45.36 11.24
C TYR A 667 18.86 -46.28 12.42
N GLN A 668 20.15 -46.40 12.76
CA GLN A 668 20.58 -47.12 13.96
C GLN A 668 21.67 -46.34 14.73
N GLY A 669 21.30 -45.83 15.89
CA GLY A 669 22.24 -45.30 16.88
C GLY A 669 22.64 -46.36 17.92
N ARG A 670 23.90 -46.34 18.35
CA ARG A 670 24.34 -46.95 19.62
C ARG A 670 25.17 -45.95 20.40
N ASN A 671 24.90 -45.85 21.69
CA ASN A 671 25.64 -45.01 22.61
C ASN A 671 26.95 -45.72 23.03
N THR A 672 28.07 -45.00 23.09
CA THR A 672 29.36 -45.48 23.58
C THR A 672 29.74 -44.74 24.86
N ALA A 673 30.51 -45.38 25.74
CA ALA A 673 30.71 -44.93 27.12
C ALA A 673 31.49 -43.61 27.31
N GLU A 674 31.88 -42.94 26.23
CA GLU A 674 32.64 -41.69 26.22
C GLU A 674 31.83 -40.50 25.64
N GLY A 675 30.53 -40.67 25.38
CA GLY A 675 29.60 -39.58 25.08
C GLY A 675 29.63 -39.03 23.65
N GLN A 676 30.47 -39.56 22.76
CA GLN A 676 30.43 -39.21 21.33
C GLN A 676 29.35 -40.00 20.57
N PHE A 677 28.36 -39.29 20.04
CA PHE A 677 27.42 -39.86 19.07
C PHE A 677 28.13 -40.07 17.71
N VAL A 678 28.26 -41.32 17.29
CA VAL A 678 28.80 -41.68 15.96
C VAL A 678 27.66 -42.08 15.04
N HIS A 679 27.21 -41.13 14.22
CA HIS A 679 26.16 -41.37 13.23
C HIS A 679 26.71 -42.15 12.02
N ARG A 680 25.96 -43.17 11.56
CA ARG A 680 26.20 -43.84 10.27
C ARG A 680 24.90 -43.89 9.47
N LEU A 681 24.83 -43.11 8.39
CA LEU A 681 23.91 -43.41 7.29
C LEU A 681 24.49 -44.58 6.48
N ALA A 682 23.69 -45.61 6.26
CA ALA A 682 24.04 -46.74 5.41
C ALA A 682 23.10 -46.78 4.19
N VAL A 683 23.59 -46.29 3.04
CA VAL A 683 22.85 -46.36 1.77
C VAL A 683 23.15 -47.70 1.09
N GLN A 684 22.18 -48.61 1.04
CA GLN A 684 22.27 -49.79 0.18
C GLN A 684 21.67 -49.49 -1.19
N LYS A 685 22.44 -49.74 -2.26
CA LYS A 685 21.96 -49.66 -3.65
C LYS A 685 21.80 -51.06 -4.23
N THR A 686 20.58 -51.43 -4.60
CA THR A 686 20.26 -52.73 -5.22
C THR A 686 20.43 -52.67 -6.74
N GLY A 687 21.58 -53.11 -7.27
CA GLY A 687 21.74 -53.28 -8.72
C GLY A 687 23.19 -53.30 -9.23
N SER A 688 23.55 -54.39 -9.92
CA SER A 688 24.59 -54.52 -10.97
C SER A 688 25.82 -53.58 -10.98
N GLN A 689 26.93 -54.12 -10.47
CA GLN A 689 28.29 -54.09 -11.02
C GLN A 689 28.67 -53.10 -12.16
N GLY A 690 29.76 -52.35 -11.93
CA GLY A 690 31.00 -52.64 -12.68
C GLY A 690 31.42 -51.74 -13.84
N SER A 691 32.04 -50.59 -13.56
CA SER A 691 33.28 -50.15 -14.24
C SER A 691 33.91 -48.95 -13.53
N SER A 692 35.23 -48.79 -13.62
CA SER A 692 35.98 -47.68 -13.02
C SER A 692 36.56 -46.76 -14.08
N ILE A 693 36.36 -45.45 -13.97
CA ILE A 693 37.05 -44.44 -14.79
C ILE A 693 37.68 -43.39 -13.87
N THR A 694 38.98 -43.19 -14.05
CA THR A 694 39.82 -42.11 -13.51
C THR A 694 40.83 -41.78 -14.64
N THR A 695 41.29 -40.55 -14.88
CA THR A 695 41.70 -39.49 -13.94
C THR A 695 41.54 -38.06 -14.50
N SER A 696 41.53 -37.08 -13.59
CA SER A 696 42.01 -35.67 -13.69
C SER A 696 42.11 -34.93 -15.04
N ARG A 697 41.60 -33.68 -15.08
CA ARG A 697 42.43 -32.44 -15.08
C ARG A 697 41.61 -31.13 -15.10
N ARG A 698 41.88 -30.26 -14.11
CA ARG A 698 41.65 -28.79 -14.04
C ARG A 698 40.20 -28.26 -14.25
N PRO A 699 39.89 -27.05 -13.74
CA PRO A 699 38.69 -26.33 -14.16
C PRO A 699 38.87 -25.83 -15.58
N ASN A 700 37.87 -26.01 -16.42
CA ASN A 700 37.74 -25.32 -17.70
C ASN A 700 36.55 -24.36 -17.59
N GLU A 701 36.73 -23.11 -18.04
CA GLU A 701 35.59 -22.27 -18.38
C GLU A 701 34.79 -22.92 -19.52
N ILE A 702 33.45 -22.83 -19.50
CA ILE A 702 32.64 -23.16 -20.67
C ILE A 702 32.53 -21.91 -21.54
N ILE A 703 33.63 -21.56 -22.20
CA ILE A 703 33.63 -20.55 -23.26
C ILE A 703 33.13 -21.22 -24.55
N ALA A 704 31.90 -20.88 -24.96
CA ALA A 704 31.40 -21.23 -26.28
C ALA A 704 32.12 -20.38 -27.35
N ARG A 705 33.08 -20.98 -28.06
CA ARG A 705 33.83 -20.29 -29.12
C ARG A 705 33.00 -20.19 -30.41
N VAL A 706 32.87 -18.97 -30.91
CA VAL A 706 32.45 -18.64 -32.29
C VAL A 706 33.56 -17.76 -32.89
N ASP A 707 33.75 -17.79 -34.21
CA ASP A 707 34.91 -17.17 -34.85
C ASP A 707 34.97 -15.63 -34.70
N ALA A 708 36.18 -15.13 -34.45
CA ALA A 708 36.50 -13.76 -34.03
C ALA A 708 36.38 -12.68 -35.15
N ASN A 709 35.50 -12.89 -36.13
CA ASN A 709 35.21 -11.97 -37.24
C ASN A 709 33.72 -11.59 -37.34
N SER A 710 32.88 -12.01 -36.38
CA SER A 710 31.46 -11.64 -36.32
C SER A 710 31.19 -10.61 -35.22
N THR A 711 30.37 -9.61 -35.53
CA THR A 711 29.67 -8.85 -34.48
C THR A 711 28.80 -9.83 -33.68
N ALA A 712 28.77 -9.67 -32.35
CA ALA A 712 28.03 -10.56 -31.46
C ALA A 712 26.59 -10.78 -31.96
N SER A 713 26.15 -12.04 -32.05
CA SER A 713 24.83 -12.35 -32.58
C SER A 713 23.76 -12.03 -31.55
N TRP A 714 22.59 -11.60 -32.01
CA TRP A 714 21.48 -11.30 -31.11
C TRP A 714 21.03 -12.51 -30.29
N ASP A 715 21.25 -13.74 -30.75
CA ASP A 715 20.97 -14.97 -29.99
C ASP A 715 21.86 -15.09 -28.73
N GLN A 716 23.07 -14.55 -28.76
CA GLN A 716 23.99 -14.55 -27.62
C GLN A 716 23.58 -13.50 -26.58
N ILE A 717 23.15 -12.32 -27.04
CA ILE A 717 22.60 -11.25 -26.18
C ILE A 717 21.23 -11.68 -25.60
N LYS A 718 20.37 -12.30 -26.42
CA LYS A 718 19.12 -12.98 -26.03
C LYS A 718 19.37 -13.92 -24.85
N ALA A 719 20.30 -14.87 -25.02
CA ALA A 719 20.59 -15.87 -24.00
C ALA A 719 21.01 -15.21 -22.68
N GLY A 720 21.94 -14.26 -22.71
CA GLY A 720 22.39 -13.53 -21.52
C GLY A 720 21.28 -12.72 -20.83
N LEU A 721 20.41 -12.03 -21.59
CA LEU A 721 19.28 -11.28 -21.04
C LEU A 721 18.24 -12.20 -20.38
N ILE A 722 17.91 -13.32 -21.03
CA ILE A 722 16.94 -14.31 -20.54
C ILE A 722 17.48 -15.08 -19.32
N GLU A 723 18.74 -15.49 -19.35
CA GLU A 723 19.39 -16.17 -18.22
C GLU A 723 19.51 -15.21 -17.03
N SER A 724 19.85 -13.95 -17.27
CA SER A 724 19.81 -12.90 -16.24
C SER A 724 18.40 -12.67 -15.67
N TYR A 725 17.38 -12.46 -16.52
CA TYR A 725 16.00 -12.22 -16.07
C TYR A 725 15.44 -13.39 -15.26
N ARG A 726 15.82 -14.63 -15.59
CA ARG A 726 15.49 -15.82 -14.81
C ARG A 726 16.24 -15.89 -13.48
N ASN A 727 17.56 -15.62 -13.49
CA ASN A 727 18.40 -15.73 -12.30
C ASN A 727 18.20 -14.59 -11.29
N ASN A 728 17.79 -13.41 -11.77
CA ASN A 728 17.44 -12.22 -10.98
C ASN A 728 15.90 -12.04 -10.87
N GLY A 729 15.15 -13.13 -11.04
CA GLY A 729 13.68 -13.24 -10.94
C GLY A 729 12.89 -12.01 -11.36
N ARG A 730 12.88 -11.75 -12.66
CA ARG A 730 12.08 -10.72 -13.35
C ARG A 730 12.52 -9.26 -13.13
N ARG A 731 13.60 -8.98 -12.37
CA ARG A 731 14.31 -7.68 -12.36
C ARG A 731 15.54 -7.73 -13.30
N LEU A 732 15.84 -6.61 -13.98
CA LEU A 732 16.98 -6.43 -14.91
C LEU A 732 17.81 -5.17 -14.58
N GLN A 733 17.96 -4.85 -13.30
CA GLN A 733 18.65 -3.65 -12.82
C GLN A 733 20.06 -3.99 -12.30
N GLY A 734 21.07 -3.21 -12.70
CA GLY A 734 22.46 -3.39 -12.26
C GLY A 734 23.20 -4.58 -12.90
N VAL A 735 22.64 -5.22 -13.92
CA VAL A 735 23.18 -6.47 -14.48
C VAL A 735 24.34 -6.18 -15.43
N HIS A 736 25.53 -6.68 -15.11
CA HIS A 736 26.66 -6.77 -16.05
C HIS A 736 26.70 -8.13 -16.75
N ILE A 737 26.31 -8.17 -18.03
CA ILE A 737 26.33 -9.39 -18.86
C ILE A 737 27.65 -9.44 -19.64
N GLN A 738 28.53 -10.38 -19.32
CA GLN A 738 29.66 -10.76 -20.18
C GLN A 738 29.20 -11.79 -21.23
N VAL A 739 29.36 -11.45 -22.51
CA VAL A 739 29.03 -12.33 -23.64
C VAL A 739 30.33 -12.72 -24.34
N GLY A 740 31.11 -13.61 -23.71
CA GLY A 740 32.47 -13.94 -24.15
C GLY A 740 33.42 -12.74 -24.05
N ASP A 741 34.23 -12.51 -25.10
CA ASP A 741 35.18 -11.38 -25.18
C ASP A 741 34.51 -10.02 -25.48
N VAL A 742 33.18 -9.94 -25.54
CA VAL A 742 32.44 -8.67 -25.67
C VAL A 742 32.47 -7.91 -24.33
N PRO A 743 32.77 -6.60 -24.30
CA PRO A 743 32.80 -5.83 -23.06
C PRO A 743 31.43 -5.79 -22.39
N SER A 744 31.42 -5.82 -21.06
CA SER A 744 30.23 -6.05 -20.22
C SER A 744 29.05 -5.14 -20.53
N ILE A 745 27.98 -5.72 -21.09
CA ILE A 745 26.72 -5.02 -21.32
C ILE A 745 26.09 -4.73 -19.97
N THR A 746 25.76 -3.47 -19.70
CA THR A 746 25.07 -3.06 -18.46
C THR A 746 23.58 -2.90 -18.75
N VAL A 747 22.74 -3.49 -17.91
CA VAL A 747 21.28 -3.33 -17.97
C VAL A 747 20.80 -2.63 -16.70
N ASN A 748 20.08 -1.53 -16.88
CA ASN A 748 19.53 -0.68 -15.83
C ASN A 748 18.01 -0.66 -15.94
N PHE A 749 17.28 -0.57 -14.82
CA PHE A 749 15.89 -0.10 -14.88
C PHE A 749 15.87 1.36 -15.35
N PHE A 750 14.91 1.72 -16.20
CA PHE A 750 14.79 3.06 -16.78
C PHE A 750 13.45 3.72 -16.44
N ALA A 751 12.33 3.03 -16.65
CA ALA A 751 10.99 3.55 -16.37
C ALA A 751 9.94 2.42 -16.30
N GLN A 752 8.82 2.67 -15.65
CA GLN A 752 7.62 1.82 -15.69
C GLN A 752 6.41 2.66 -16.09
N GLY A 753 5.51 2.09 -16.88
CA GLY A 753 4.17 2.59 -17.17
C GLY A 753 3.13 1.46 -17.03
N SER A 754 1.86 1.77 -17.22
CA SER A 754 0.71 0.91 -16.86
C SER A 754 0.78 -0.54 -17.35
N PHE A 755 1.36 -0.77 -18.54
CA PHE A 755 1.50 -2.11 -19.12
C PHE A 755 2.95 -2.55 -19.37
N ASN A 756 3.95 -1.74 -18.99
CA ASN A 756 5.31 -1.83 -19.54
C ASN A 756 6.40 -1.52 -18.51
N LYS A 757 7.44 -2.37 -18.42
CA LYS A 757 8.70 -2.08 -17.71
C LYS A 757 9.84 -1.91 -18.72
N ASN A 758 10.53 -0.77 -18.65
CA ASN A 758 11.58 -0.37 -19.57
C ASN A 758 12.95 -0.45 -18.91
N TYR A 759 13.91 -1.06 -19.60
CA TYR A 759 15.29 -1.21 -19.14
C TYR A 759 16.28 -0.59 -20.14
N GLU A 760 17.16 0.30 -19.69
CA GLU A 760 18.25 0.84 -20.52
C GLU A 760 19.35 -0.22 -20.65
N ILE A 761 19.76 -0.52 -21.89
CA ILE A 761 20.88 -1.40 -22.20
C ILE A 761 22.03 -0.54 -22.74
N VAL A 762 23.15 -0.57 -22.03
CA VAL A 762 24.39 0.14 -22.36
C VAL A 762 25.45 -0.87 -22.79
N ILE A 763 25.85 -0.84 -24.06
CA ILE A 763 26.92 -1.69 -24.62
C ILE A 763 28.20 -0.86 -24.70
N PRO A 764 29.29 -1.21 -23.98
CA PRO A 764 30.52 -0.43 -24.02
C PRO A 764 31.13 -0.39 -25.42
N ASN A 765 31.65 0.78 -25.79
CA ASN A 765 32.19 1.08 -27.13
C ASN A 765 31.17 1.04 -28.29
N GLN A 766 29.86 1.07 -28.00
CA GLN A 766 28.85 1.45 -29.00
C GLN A 766 28.35 2.89 -28.77
N GLU A 767 28.01 3.57 -29.88
CA GLU A 767 27.54 4.95 -29.91
C GLU A 767 26.04 5.09 -29.56
N HIS A 768 25.27 3.99 -29.67
CA HIS A 768 23.85 3.96 -29.39
C HIS A 768 23.55 3.09 -28.16
N LYS A 769 22.68 3.59 -27.29
CA LYS A 769 22.03 2.80 -26.24
C LYS A 769 20.75 2.17 -26.77
N PHE A 770 20.28 1.14 -26.06
CA PHE A 770 19.03 0.45 -26.38
C PHE A 770 18.06 0.51 -25.19
N LEU A 771 16.78 0.30 -25.45
CA LEU A 771 15.73 0.19 -24.45
C LEU A 771 15.01 -1.15 -24.64
N PHE A 772 15.04 -2.01 -23.64
CA PHE A 772 14.33 -3.29 -23.63
C PHE A 772 13.04 -3.11 -22.83
N ARG A 773 11.91 -3.05 -23.52
CA ARG A 773 10.58 -2.93 -22.92
C ARG A 773 9.97 -4.32 -22.78
N VAL A 774 9.63 -4.70 -21.55
CA VAL A 774 8.89 -5.91 -21.21
C VAL A 774 7.43 -5.53 -20.98
N THR A 775 6.51 -6.26 -21.60
CA THR A 775 5.13 -5.84 -21.83
C THR A 775 4.16 -6.87 -21.25
N LEU A 776 3.11 -6.39 -20.57
CA LEU A 776 2.02 -7.24 -20.07
C LEU A 776 1.16 -7.76 -21.24
N PRO A 777 0.84 -9.07 -21.28
CA PRO A 777 0.08 -9.70 -22.37
C PRO A 777 -1.43 -9.46 -22.18
N VAL A 778 -1.88 -8.21 -22.34
CA VAL A 778 -3.28 -7.80 -22.10
C VAL A 778 -4.21 -8.14 -23.28
N ASP A 779 -3.75 -7.94 -24.51
CA ASP A 779 -4.31 -8.58 -25.72
C ASP A 779 -3.13 -9.33 -26.40
N PRO A 780 -2.87 -10.59 -25.98
CA PRO A 780 -1.62 -11.29 -26.33
C PRO A 780 -1.39 -11.40 -27.83
N PHE A 781 -0.11 -11.38 -28.23
CA PHE A 781 0.38 -11.35 -29.61
C PHE A 781 -0.01 -10.09 -30.39
N PHE A 782 -1.29 -9.76 -30.47
CA PHE A 782 -1.82 -8.72 -31.35
C PHE A 782 -1.31 -7.32 -30.98
N LYS A 783 -1.24 -6.98 -29.69
CA LYS A 783 -0.77 -5.67 -29.22
C LYS A 783 0.68 -5.40 -29.62
N THR A 784 1.59 -6.31 -29.28
CA THR A 784 3.02 -6.18 -29.57
C THR A 784 3.35 -6.30 -31.06
N GLU A 785 2.67 -7.14 -31.84
CA GLU A 785 2.84 -7.12 -33.30
C GLU A 785 2.43 -5.76 -33.91
N SER A 786 1.33 -5.19 -33.41
CA SER A 786 0.74 -4.01 -34.04
C SER A 786 1.52 -2.73 -33.76
N GLU A 787 1.99 -2.54 -32.53
CA GLU A 787 2.87 -1.42 -32.22
C GLU A 787 4.17 -1.48 -33.03
N VAL A 788 4.78 -2.66 -33.16
CA VAL A 788 6.04 -2.81 -33.92
C VAL A 788 5.84 -2.51 -35.42
N ALA A 789 4.73 -2.97 -36.01
CA ALA A 789 4.37 -2.61 -37.37
C ALA A 789 4.09 -1.10 -37.53
N THR A 790 3.45 -0.48 -36.54
CA THR A 790 3.14 0.96 -36.50
C THR A 790 4.41 1.81 -36.42
N LEU A 791 5.32 1.52 -35.48
CA LEU A 791 6.62 2.18 -35.35
C LEU A 791 7.45 2.06 -36.64
N ALA A 792 7.46 0.88 -37.27
CA ALA A 792 8.17 0.66 -38.53
C ALA A 792 7.54 1.43 -39.71
N PHE A 793 6.21 1.49 -39.78
CA PHE A 793 5.47 2.26 -40.79
C PHE A 793 5.74 3.76 -40.66
N LEU A 794 5.60 4.32 -39.46
CA LEU A 794 5.83 5.74 -39.18
C LEU A 794 7.24 6.18 -39.59
N ARG A 795 8.25 5.41 -39.17
CA ARG A 795 9.67 5.63 -39.51
C ARG A 795 9.99 5.51 -41.00
N GLN A 796 9.11 4.88 -41.80
CA GLN A 796 9.26 4.76 -43.25
C GLN A 796 8.43 5.80 -44.04
N LYS A 797 7.30 6.27 -43.49
CA LYS A 797 6.30 7.08 -44.23
C LYS A 797 6.19 8.53 -43.79
N THR A 798 6.72 8.90 -42.62
CA THR A 798 6.55 10.24 -42.02
C THR A 798 7.89 10.82 -41.56
N SER A 799 7.90 12.12 -41.26
CA SER A 799 8.99 12.81 -40.55
C SER A 799 8.92 12.66 -39.02
N ILE A 800 7.91 11.95 -38.50
CA ILE A 800 7.69 11.79 -37.06
C ILE A 800 8.86 11.00 -36.44
N PRO A 801 9.58 11.59 -35.47
CA PRO A 801 10.67 10.89 -34.82
C PRO A 801 10.09 9.83 -33.88
N VAL A 802 10.27 8.56 -34.21
CA VAL A 802 9.84 7.42 -33.39
C VAL A 802 11.02 6.49 -33.05
N PRO A 803 11.01 5.81 -31.89
CA PRO A 803 12.03 4.83 -31.53
C PRO A 803 12.21 3.74 -32.60
N GLU A 804 13.45 3.31 -32.83
CA GLU A 804 13.76 2.28 -33.84
C GLU A 804 13.67 0.89 -33.21
N VAL A 805 12.69 0.07 -33.64
CA VAL A 805 12.61 -1.34 -33.23
C VAL A 805 13.76 -2.15 -33.85
N VAL A 806 14.42 -2.95 -33.02
CA VAL A 806 15.54 -3.82 -33.40
C VAL A 806 15.09 -5.28 -33.46
N ALA A 807 14.43 -5.75 -32.40
CA ALA A 807 13.95 -7.12 -32.23
C ALA A 807 12.75 -7.14 -31.28
N TRP A 808 11.90 -8.17 -31.33
CA TRP A 808 10.79 -8.35 -30.41
C TRP A 808 10.34 -9.81 -30.29
N SER A 809 9.53 -10.10 -29.26
CA SER A 809 8.77 -11.34 -29.13
C SER A 809 7.32 -11.03 -28.74
N SER A 810 6.39 -11.51 -29.57
CA SER A 810 4.95 -11.30 -29.47
C SER A 810 4.23 -12.54 -28.89
N THR A 811 4.84 -13.19 -27.89
CA THR A 811 4.28 -14.36 -27.21
C THR A 811 4.88 -14.47 -25.81
N SER A 812 4.07 -14.85 -24.81
CA SER A 812 4.57 -15.23 -23.49
C SER A 812 5.24 -16.60 -23.47
N ASP A 813 4.95 -17.47 -24.45
CA ASP A 813 5.81 -18.61 -24.82
C ASP A 813 7.06 -18.09 -25.56
N ASN A 814 7.93 -17.46 -24.77
CA ASN A 814 9.35 -17.31 -25.06
C ASN A 814 10.10 -17.39 -23.72
N ALA A 815 11.42 -17.52 -23.77
CA ALA A 815 12.18 -17.81 -22.56
C ALA A 815 12.14 -16.70 -21.47
N LEU A 816 11.64 -15.49 -21.77
CA LEU A 816 11.35 -14.43 -20.79
C LEU A 816 10.02 -14.65 -20.01
N GLY A 817 9.06 -15.39 -20.56
CA GLY A 817 7.71 -15.55 -20.00
C GLY A 817 6.74 -14.38 -20.26
N TYR A 818 7.20 -13.32 -20.94
CA TYR A 818 6.45 -12.10 -21.26
C TYR A 818 6.75 -11.64 -22.68
N GLU A 819 5.83 -10.87 -23.27
CA GLU A 819 6.06 -10.13 -24.50
C GLU A 819 7.09 -9.01 -24.28
N TRP A 820 7.86 -8.67 -25.30
CA TRP A 820 8.88 -7.62 -25.20
C TRP A 820 9.28 -7.05 -26.55
N ILE A 821 9.73 -5.79 -26.54
CA ILE A 821 10.23 -5.05 -27.70
C ILE A 821 11.58 -4.42 -27.33
N LEU A 822 12.60 -4.67 -28.15
CA LEU A 822 13.91 -4.02 -28.06
C LEU A 822 13.96 -2.84 -29.04
N LEU A 823 14.13 -1.65 -28.50
CA LEU A 823 14.22 -0.37 -29.22
C LEU A 823 15.65 0.18 -29.15
N LYS A 824 16.04 1.05 -30.08
CA LYS A 824 17.10 2.05 -29.81
C LYS A 824 16.55 3.09 -28.85
N LYS A 825 17.33 3.45 -27.82
CA LYS A 825 16.95 4.51 -26.89
C LYS A 825 17.07 5.87 -27.58
N VAL A 826 16.10 6.75 -27.37
CA VAL A 826 16.22 8.18 -27.67
C VAL A 826 16.64 8.90 -26.40
N GLU A 827 17.61 9.82 -26.50
CA GLU A 827 18.02 10.68 -25.39
C GLU A 827 17.24 11.99 -25.45
N GLY A 828 16.71 12.44 -24.31
CA GLY A 828 15.84 13.62 -24.21
C GLY A 828 15.08 13.63 -22.87
N VAL A 829 14.14 14.56 -22.71
CA VAL A 829 13.27 14.69 -21.52
C VAL A 829 11.80 14.80 -21.91
N PRO A 830 10.84 14.26 -21.14
CA PRO A 830 9.41 14.46 -21.39
C PRO A 830 9.02 15.94 -21.37
N LEU A 831 8.07 16.33 -22.23
CA LEU A 831 7.55 17.69 -22.33
C LEU A 831 6.95 18.19 -21.01
N GLU A 832 6.26 17.32 -20.25
CA GLU A 832 5.69 17.63 -18.94
C GLU A 832 6.73 18.24 -17.97
N GLN A 833 7.90 17.61 -17.84
CA GLN A 833 9.00 18.05 -16.97
C GLN A 833 9.57 19.43 -17.34
N LYS A 834 9.21 19.95 -18.51
CA LYS A 834 9.63 21.26 -19.02
C LYS A 834 8.46 22.24 -19.22
N TRP A 835 7.20 21.80 -19.13
CA TRP A 835 6.03 22.56 -19.58
C TRP A 835 5.89 23.94 -18.93
N ARG A 836 6.07 24.03 -17.60
CA ARG A 836 6.01 25.31 -16.87
C ARG A 836 7.30 26.15 -16.98
N ALA A 837 8.40 25.56 -17.46
CA ALA A 837 9.70 26.22 -17.60
C ALA A 837 9.98 26.77 -19.00
N ILE A 838 9.35 26.22 -20.06
CA ILE A 838 9.52 26.70 -21.44
C ILE A 838 8.63 27.91 -21.76
N SER A 839 9.11 28.76 -22.67
CA SER A 839 8.38 29.95 -23.09
C SER A 839 7.11 29.61 -23.88
N LEU A 840 6.12 30.50 -23.87
CA LEU A 840 4.93 30.38 -24.72
C LEU A 840 5.29 30.25 -26.21
N GLU A 841 6.32 30.95 -26.67
CA GLU A 841 6.82 30.85 -28.05
C GLU A 841 7.31 29.43 -28.37
N THR A 842 8.04 28.81 -27.44
CA THR A 842 8.46 27.41 -27.52
C THR A 842 7.26 26.45 -27.51
N LYS A 843 6.26 26.67 -26.64
CA LYS A 843 5.02 25.88 -26.63
C LYS A 843 4.27 25.99 -27.98
N VAL A 844 4.22 27.18 -28.57
CA VAL A 844 3.61 27.41 -29.90
C VAL A 844 4.36 26.65 -30.99
N GLN A 845 5.70 26.73 -31.02
CA GLN A 845 6.53 25.97 -31.98
C GLN A 845 6.34 24.44 -31.85
N ILE A 846 6.18 23.94 -30.63
CA ILE A 846 5.84 22.53 -30.35
C ILE A 846 4.42 22.20 -30.87
N SER A 847 3.43 23.07 -30.64
CA SER A 847 2.07 22.90 -31.16
C SER A 847 2.03 22.84 -32.70
N GLU A 848 2.72 23.77 -33.37
CA GLU A 848 2.88 23.78 -34.83
C GLU A 848 3.59 22.51 -35.34
N ARG A 849 4.58 21.99 -34.60
CA ARG A 849 5.26 20.73 -34.96
C ARG A 849 4.34 19.51 -34.84
N LEU A 850 3.53 19.43 -33.78
CA LEU A 850 2.53 18.37 -33.61
C LEU A 850 1.41 18.47 -34.67
N ALA A 851 1.03 19.68 -35.08
CA ALA A 851 0.11 19.90 -36.20
C ALA A 851 0.70 19.40 -37.53
N ALA A 852 1.99 19.63 -37.79
CA ALA A 852 2.68 19.06 -38.96
C ALA A 852 2.62 17.52 -38.97
N TYR A 853 2.89 16.88 -37.83
CA TYR A 853 2.80 15.42 -37.70
C TYR A 853 1.37 14.90 -37.91
N ALA A 854 0.35 15.57 -37.37
CA ALA A 854 -1.06 15.22 -37.61
C ALA A 854 -1.46 15.37 -39.09
N ALA A 855 -0.98 16.41 -39.78
CA ALA A 855 -1.19 16.60 -41.21
C ALA A 855 -0.49 15.52 -42.06
N GLU A 856 0.72 15.09 -41.68
CA GLU A 856 1.41 13.98 -42.34
C GLU A 856 0.64 12.66 -42.18
N LEU A 857 0.13 12.34 -40.99
CA LEU A 857 -0.68 11.14 -40.76
C LEU A 857 -1.94 11.15 -41.62
N ARG A 858 -2.69 12.26 -41.64
CA ARG A 858 -3.87 12.44 -42.50
C ARG A 858 -3.56 12.34 -43.99
N SER A 859 -2.30 12.47 -44.41
CA SER A 859 -1.89 12.27 -45.82
C SER A 859 -1.67 10.79 -46.20
N LEU A 860 -1.78 9.86 -45.25
CA LEU A 860 -1.58 8.41 -45.44
C LEU A 860 -2.92 7.66 -45.30
N PRO A 861 -3.70 7.52 -46.40
CA PRO A 861 -5.02 6.88 -46.37
C PRO A 861 -4.94 5.35 -46.28
N PHE A 862 -5.94 4.77 -45.64
CA PHE A 862 -6.16 3.32 -45.55
C PHE A 862 -7.60 2.95 -45.96
N ASP A 863 -7.76 1.79 -46.59
CA ASP A 863 -9.06 1.27 -47.06
C ASP A 863 -9.92 0.64 -45.94
N LYS A 864 -9.40 0.53 -44.71
CA LYS A 864 -10.06 -0.10 -43.56
C LYS A 864 -9.71 0.57 -42.23
N ILE A 865 -10.54 0.29 -41.23
CA ILE A 865 -10.43 0.67 -39.82
C ILE A 865 -9.96 -0.55 -39.01
N GLY A 866 -9.05 -0.37 -38.06
CA GLY A 866 -8.40 -1.47 -37.32
C GLY A 866 -6.96 -1.11 -36.95
N SER A 867 -6.14 -2.08 -36.58
CA SER A 867 -4.73 -1.82 -36.21
C SER A 867 -3.76 -2.33 -37.28
N LEU A 868 -2.57 -1.74 -37.38
CA LEU A 868 -1.58 -2.08 -38.42
C LEU A 868 -0.81 -3.34 -38.06
N TYR A 869 -0.60 -4.23 -39.02
CA TYR A 869 0.28 -5.40 -38.90
C TYR A 869 1.20 -5.48 -40.12
N PHE A 870 2.34 -6.17 -40.03
CA PHE A 870 3.05 -6.57 -41.24
C PHE A 870 2.22 -7.56 -42.06
N GLU A 871 2.35 -7.51 -43.38
CA GLU A 871 1.69 -8.46 -44.29
C GLU A 871 1.91 -9.92 -43.87
N GLY A 872 0.82 -10.65 -43.62
CA GLY A 872 0.81 -12.04 -43.17
C GLY A 872 1.03 -12.25 -41.66
N ALA A 873 1.16 -11.20 -40.85
CA ALA A 873 1.32 -11.28 -39.40
C ALA A 873 0.02 -11.07 -38.60
N ASN A 874 -1.11 -10.77 -39.26
CA ASN A 874 -2.39 -10.47 -38.62
C ASN A 874 -3.14 -11.68 -38.02
N ARG A 875 -2.43 -12.76 -37.66
CA ARG A 875 -2.99 -13.98 -37.06
C ARG A 875 -2.03 -14.59 -36.03
N CYS A 876 -2.53 -14.88 -34.85
CA CYS A 876 -1.81 -15.72 -33.88
C CYS A 876 -1.63 -17.15 -34.47
N PRO A 877 -0.45 -17.79 -34.30
CA PRO A 877 -0.27 -19.20 -34.64
C PRO A 877 -1.21 -20.11 -33.85
N GLU A 878 -1.70 -21.18 -34.49
CA GLU A 878 -2.49 -22.21 -33.79
C GLU A 878 -1.62 -22.97 -32.79
N THR A 879 -2.15 -23.21 -31.59
CA THR A 879 -1.45 -23.78 -30.42
C THR A 879 -1.01 -25.25 -30.55
N ASN A 880 -1.10 -25.84 -31.75
CA ASN A 880 -0.80 -27.25 -32.05
C ASN A 880 0.37 -27.42 -33.04
N SER A 881 1.55 -26.88 -32.71
CA SER A 881 2.79 -27.36 -33.33
C SER A 881 4.01 -27.24 -32.42
N SER A 882 4.88 -28.26 -32.46
CA SER A 882 6.12 -28.33 -31.69
C SER A 882 7.22 -27.47 -32.35
N ILE A 883 7.10 -26.15 -32.22
CA ILE A 883 8.07 -25.17 -32.73
C ILE A 883 9.26 -25.05 -31.76
N GLN A 884 10.45 -24.79 -32.30
CA GLN A 884 11.69 -24.63 -31.53
C GLN A 884 11.91 -23.15 -31.13
N ASP A 885 12.63 -22.89 -30.02
CA ASP A 885 12.97 -21.56 -29.45
C ASP A 885 13.55 -20.52 -30.44
N SER A 886 13.96 -20.96 -31.62
CA SER A 886 14.54 -20.16 -32.71
C SER A 886 13.51 -19.35 -33.52
N GLN A 887 12.21 -19.67 -33.45
CA GLN A 887 11.15 -18.92 -34.17
C GLN A 887 10.37 -17.91 -33.31
N GLN A 888 10.54 -17.92 -31.98
CA GLN A 888 9.83 -17.04 -31.05
C GLN A 888 10.31 -15.57 -31.07
N ILE A 889 11.41 -15.25 -31.76
CA ILE A 889 11.94 -13.87 -31.89
C ILE A 889 11.88 -13.41 -33.34
N LYS A 890 11.46 -12.16 -33.51
CA LYS A 890 11.40 -11.46 -34.79
C LYS A 890 12.45 -10.34 -34.77
N PHE A 891 13.22 -10.23 -35.86
CA PHE A 891 14.23 -9.18 -36.05
C PHE A 891 13.74 -8.19 -37.10
N MET A 892 13.84 -6.89 -36.84
CA MET A 892 13.31 -5.86 -37.76
C MET A 892 13.96 -5.93 -39.15
N SER A 893 15.24 -6.34 -39.23
CA SER A 893 15.95 -6.61 -40.48
C SER A 893 15.26 -7.63 -41.41
N SER A 894 14.42 -8.53 -40.90
CA SER A 894 13.61 -9.48 -41.67
C SER A 894 12.22 -8.95 -42.08
N TYR A 895 11.89 -7.72 -41.69
CA TYR A 895 10.62 -7.04 -41.97
C TYR A 895 10.80 -5.68 -42.67
N LEU A 896 12.02 -5.11 -42.68
CA LEU A 896 12.39 -3.95 -43.50
C LEU A 896 11.95 -4.14 -44.96
N GLY A 897 11.06 -3.28 -45.44
CA GLY A 897 10.56 -3.29 -46.81
C GLY A 897 9.34 -4.18 -47.08
N LYS A 898 8.81 -4.89 -46.08
CA LYS A 898 7.44 -5.46 -46.16
C LYS A 898 6.39 -4.35 -46.14
N GLY A 899 5.21 -4.61 -46.70
CA GLY A 899 4.05 -3.76 -46.49
C GLY A 899 3.44 -3.94 -45.10
N VAL A 900 2.44 -3.12 -44.81
CA VAL A 900 1.53 -3.29 -43.67
C VAL A 900 0.11 -3.45 -44.17
N GLU A 901 -0.69 -4.23 -43.43
CA GLU A 901 -2.12 -4.41 -43.65
C GLU A 901 -2.89 -4.03 -42.38
N VAL A 902 -4.12 -3.54 -42.55
CA VAL A 902 -5.04 -3.29 -41.42
C VAL A 902 -5.69 -4.61 -41.02
N GLY A 903 -5.54 -5.00 -39.76
CA GLY A 903 -6.06 -6.25 -39.17
C GLY A 903 -6.99 -5.99 -37.98
N GLN A 904 -7.10 -6.97 -37.08
CA GLN A 904 -7.85 -6.88 -35.83
C GLN A 904 -7.48 -5.61 -35.05
N MET A 905 -8.47 -4.94 -34.48
CA MET A 905 -8.28 -3.74 -33.68
C MET A 905 -7.80 -4.09 -32.26
N VAL A 906 -6.71 -3.44 -31.82
CA VAL A 906 -6.17 -3.51 -30.45
C VAL A 906 -6.50 -2.25 -29.63
N LEU A 907 -7.73 -1.75 -29.77
CA LEU A 907 -8.27 -0.66 -28.94
C LEU A 907 -8.86 -1.22 -27.63
N PRO A 908 -8.54 -0.68 -26.44
CA PRO A 908 -8.99 -1.19 -25.14
C PRO A 908 -10.50 -1.49 -25.03
N PHE A 909 -11.35 -0.69 -25.70
CA PHE A 909 -12.80 -0.86 -25.72
C PHE A 909 -13.26 -2.30 -26.07
N PHE A 910 -12.44 -3.08 -26.80
CA PHE A 910 -12.77 -4.44 -27.22
C PHE A 910 -12.17 -5.58 -26.36
N PHE A 911 -11.32 -5.28 -25.37
CA PHE A 911 -10.68 -6.31 -24.54
C PHE A 911 -10.42 -5.95 -23.07
N PHE A 912 -10.61 -4.70 -22.65
CA PHE A 912 -10.44 -4.33 -21.25
C PHE A 912 -11.58 -4.90 -20.37
N LYS A 913 -11.30 -5.16 -19.09
CA LYS A 913 -12.26 -5.79 -18.15
C LYS A 913 -12.77 -7.15 -18.70
N ARG A 914 -13.97 -7.59 -18.32
CA ARG A 914 -14.65 -8.81 -18.84
C ARG A 914 -14.67 -8.97 -20.37
N ARG A 915 -14.46 -7.91 -21.15
CA ARG A 915 -14.58 -7.90 -22.63
C ARG A 915 -13.57 -8.79 -23.34
N LEU A 916 -12.41 -9.09 -22.73
CA LEU A 916 -11.44 -10.05 -23.28
C LEU A 916 -12.08 -11.42 -23.57
N TYR A 917 -13.02 -11.84 -22.72
CA TYR A 917 -13.66 -13.15 -22.78
C TYR A 917 -14.95 -13.17 -23.62
N ILE A 918 -15.40 -12.02 -24.12
CA ILE A 918 -16.62 -11.88 -24.92
C ILE A 918 -16.29 -12.03 -26.41
N PRO A 919 -16.79 -13.08 -27.11
CA PRO A 919 -16.58 -13.26 -28.54
C PRO A 919 -17.11 -12.04 -29.31
N SER A 920 -16.23 -11.36 -30.02
CA SER A 920 -16.49 -10.05 -30.62
C SER A 920 -15.82 -9.92 -31.99
N ASP A 921 -16.51 -9.24 -32.91
CA ASP A 921 -15.87 -8.78 -34.16
C ASP A 921 -15.02 -7.56 -33.83
N ARG A 922 -13.71 -7.70 -33.96
CA ARG A 922 -12.71 -6.63 -33.79
C ARG A 922 -12.16 -6.12 -35.13
N GLY A 923 -12.80 -6.45 -36.25
CA GLY A 923 -12.42 -5.99 -37.58
C GLY A 923 -11.32 -6.85 -38.23
N PRO A 924 -10.67 -6.34 -39.31
CA PRO A 924 -10.68 -4.95 -39.77
C PRO A 924 -11.99 -4.56 -40.47
N PHE A 925 -12.57 -3.43 -40.06
CA PHE A 925 -13.85 -2.92 -40.56
C PHE A 925 -13.66 -2.10 -41.85
N ALA A 926 -14.63 -2.12 -42.76
CA ALA A 926 -14.55 -1.37 -44.02
C ALA A 926 -15.03 0.09 -43.91
N ASN A 927 -15.90 0.40 -42.95
CA ASN A 927 -16.51 1.72 -42.79
C ASN A 927 -16.95 2.02 -41.35
N SER A 928 -17.30 3.28 -41.09
CA SER A 928 -17.71 3.78 -39.77
C SER A 928 -18.93 3.04 -39.21
N ASN A 929 -19.87 2.64 -40.07
CA ASN A 929 -21.07 1.90 -39.67
C ASN A 929 -20.72 0.54 -39.04
N GLN A 930 -19.82 -0.23 -39.65
CA GLN A 930 -19.35 -1.50 -39.12
C GLN A 930 -18.58 -1.32 -37.81
N TYR A 931 -17.65 -0.35 -37.76
CA TYR A 931 -16.85 -0.05 -36.57
C TYR A 931 -17.71 0.34 -35.36
N LEU A 932 -18.62 1.31 -35.50
CA LEU A 932 -19.50 1.73 -34.40
C LEU A 932 -20.55 0.67 -34.04
N THR A 933 -21.03 -0.10 -35.03
CA THR A 933 -21.89 -1.27 -34.77
C THR A 933 -21.16 -2.31 -33.92
N ALA A 934 -19.88 -2.59 -34.20
CA ALA A 934 -19.08 -3.50 -33.37
C ALA A 934 -18.89 -2.97 -31.94
N LYS A 935 -18.69 -1.65 -31.75
CA LYS A 935 -18.65 -1.04 -30.40
C LYS A 935 -19.97 -1.23 -29.64
N VAL A 936 -21.11 -0.91 -30.28
CA VAL A 936 -22.45 -1.07 -29.65
C VAL A 936 -22.80 -2.55 -29.41
N GLN A 937 -22.38 -3.46 -30.27
CA GLN A 937 -22.57 -4.91 -30.08
C GLN A 937 -21.72 -5.45 -28.93
N MET A 938 -20.46 -5.01 -28.79
CA MET A 938 -19.64 -5.32 -27.62
C MET A 938 -20.31 -4.83 -26.33
N GLN A 939 -20.78 -3.58 -26.29
CA GLN A 939 -21.49 -3.05 -25.12
C GLN A 939 -22.75 -3.88 -24.78
N THR A 940 -23.56 -4.18 -25.80
CA THR A 940 -24.78 -4.98 -25.68
C THR A 940 -24.48 -6.39 -25.16
N ALA A 941 -23.35 -6.99 -25.57
CA ALA A 941 -22.91 -8.30 -25.10
C ALA A 941 -22.34 -8.25 -23.68
N TRP A 942 -21.63 -7.17 -23.32
CA TRP A 942 -21.06 -6.97 -21.99
C TRP A 942 -22.14 -6.76 -20.91
N ILE A 943 -23.19 -5.98 -21.21
CA ILE A 943 -24.37 -5.84 -20.35
C ILE A 943 -25.08 -7.20 -20.20
N LYS A 944 -25.36 -7.89 -21.31
CA LYS A 944 -26.05 -9.21 -21.26
C LYS A 944 -25.25 -10.25 -20.50
N SER A 945 -23.94 -10.30 -20.68
CA SER A 945 -23.04 -11.17 -19.92
C SER A 945 -23.06 -10.84 -18.42
N GLY A 946 -23.05 -9.56 -18.04
CA GLY A 946 -23.22 -9.15 -16.64
C GLY A 946 -24.56 -9.60 -16.06
N VAL A 947 -25.66 -9.42 -16.81
CA VAL A 947 -27.01 -9.86 -16.42
C VAL A 947 -27.15 -11.38 -16.34
N GLU A 948 -26.44 -12.14 -17.18
CA GLU A 948 -26.39 -13.61 -17.10
C GLU A 948 -25.57 -14.09 -15.90
N ILE A 949 -24.47 -13.40 -15.58
CA ILE A 949 -23.64 -13.66 -14.38
C ILE A 949 -24.43 -13.35 -13.10
N ALA A 950 -25.01 -12.15 -12.99
CA ALA A 950 -25.79 -11.72 -11.82
C ALA A 950 -27.12 -12.51 -11.62
N LYS A 951 -27.54 -13.32 -12.61
CA LYS A 951 -28.66 -14.26 -12.50
C LYS A 951 -28.24 -15.70 -12.16
N ALA A 952 -26.95 -15.99 -12.09
CA ALA A 952 -26.46 -17.29 -11.64
C ALA A 952 -26.31 -17.27 -10.11
N GLU A 953 -27.06 -18.13 -9.41
CA GLU A 953 -27.21 -18.13 -7.94
C GLU A 953 -25.91 -18.47 -7.14
N ASN A 954 -24.76 -18.61 -7.81
CA ASN A 954 -23.42 -18.84 -7.23
C ASN A 954 -22.41 -17.71 -7.57
N ALA A 955 -22.88 -16.51 -7.92
CA ALA A 955 -22.02 -15.43 -8.40
C ALA A 955 -21.40 -14.59 -7.26
N SER A 956 -20.61 -15.24 -6.39
CA SER A 956 -19.88 -14.62 -5.28
C SER A 956 -18.41 -14.25 -5.61
N ASP A 957 -18.08 -14.25 -6.91
CA ASP A 957 -16.73 -14.01 -7.47
C ASP A 957 -16.80 -12.93 -8.58
N ILE A 958 -17.76 -12.01 -8.48
CA ILE A 958 -18.04 -11.01 -9.51
C ILE A 958 -17.02 -9.87 -9.46
N ASP A 959 -16.14 -9.86 -10.47
CA ASP A 959 -15.61 -8.69 -11.19
C ASP A 959 -16.31 -7.36 -10.81
N SER A 960 -15.58 -6.37 -10.25
CA SER A 960 -16.13 -5.12 -9.66
C SER A 960 -16.76 -4.13 -10.65
N ASP A 961 -17.18 -4.66 -11.80
CA ASP A 961 -17.76 -4.03 -12.98
C ASP A 961 -19.22 -4.50 -13.21
N CYS A 962 -19.83 -5.14 -12.22
CA CYS A 962 -21.27 -5.39 -12.15
C CYS A 962 -21.80 -4.69 -10.90
N ASP A 963 -22.37 -3.50 -11.11
CA ASP A 963 -23.07 -2.75 -10.06
C ASP A 963 -24.27 -3.55 -9.52
N GLU A 964 -24.67 -3.32 -8.27
CA GLU A 964 -25.80 -4.06 -7.65
C GLU A 964 -27.11 -3.77 -8.42
N ASP A 965 -27.27 -2.53 -8.87
CA ASP A 965 -28.42 -2.06 -9.67
C ASP A 965 -28.42 -2.57 -11.13
N LEU A 966 -27.35 -3.24 -11.61
CA LEU A 966 -27.23 -3.68 -13.02
C LEU A 966 -28.40 -4.56 -13.48
N LEU A 967 -29.02 -5.32 -12.58
CA LEU A 967 -30.18 -6.16 -12.92
C LEU A 967 -31.45 -5.35 -13.24
N ASP A 968 -31.64 -4.22 -12.56
CA ASP A 968 -32.80 -3.34 -12.70
C ASP A 968 -32.56 -2.22 -13.74
N GLU A 969 -31.31 -1.76 -13.91
CA GLU A 969 -30.93 -0.79 -14.95
C GLU A 969 -30.76 -1.40 -16.34
N ALA A 970 -30.29 -2.65 -16.47
CA ALA A 970 -29.98 -3.26 -17.77
C ALA A 970 -31.12 -3.20 -18.81
N PRO A 971 -32.42 -3.31 -18.48
CA PRO A 971 -33.51 -3.06 -19.43
C PRO A 971 -33.45 -1.67 -20.08
N GLU A 972 -33.11 -0.63 -19.30
CA GLU A 972 -32.95 0.73 -19.80
C GLU A 972 -31.60 0.92 -20.50
N MET A 973 -30.49 0.39 -19.97
CA MET A 973 -29.19 0.41 -20.66
C MET A 973 -29.25 -0.24 -22.05
N LEU A 974 -30.03 -1.32 -22.20
CA LEU A 974 -30.26 -2.00 -23.48
C LEU A 974 -31.17 -1.19 -24.44
N GLU A 975 -32.13 -0.41 -23.92
CA GLU A 975 -32.87 0.59 -24.72
C GLU A 975 -31.92 1.69 -25.24
N VAL A 976 -30.97 2.13 -24.41
CA VAL A 976 -29.95 3.12 -24.80
C VAL A 976 -28.96 2.53 -25.82
N CYS A 977 -28.55 1.27 -25.68
CA CYS A 977 -27.76 0.57 -26.70
C CYS A 977 -28.50 0.42 -28.03
N GLN A 978 -29.80 0.07 -28.02
CA GLN A 978 -30.61 0.03 -29.25
C GLN A 978 -30.76 1.43 -29.86
N THR A 979 -30.95 2.46 -29.04
CA THR A 979 -30.96 3.87 -29.47
C THR A 979 -29.65 4.28 -30.15
N ALA A 980 -28.51 3.88 -29.61
CA ALA A 980 -27.21 4.08 -30.24
C ALA A 980 -27.09 3.31 -31.56
N GLN A 981 -27.54 2.04 -31.61
CA GLN A 981 -27.52 1.24 -32.84
C GLN A 981 -28.36 1.85 -33.97
N ASP A 982 -29.55 2.38 -33.65
CA ASP A 982 -30.44 3.05 -34.59
C ASP A 982 -29.83 4.37 -35.09
N LEU A 983 -29.19 5.14 -34.21
CA LEU A 983 -28.45 6.35 -34.58
C LEU A 983 -27.22 6.03 -35.45
N VAL A 984 -26.48 4.94 -35.19
CA VAL A 984 -25.38 4.49 -36.05
C VAL A 984 -25.88 4.17 -37.45
N VAL A 985 -26.99 3.44 -37.60
CA VAL A 985 -27.58 3.14 -38.92
C VAL A 985 -28.08 4.40 -39.65
N ARG A 986 -28.51 5.43 -38.90
CA ARG A 986 -29.07 6.66 -39.44
C ARG A 986 -28.02 7.72 -39.82
N LEU A 987 -27.00 7.92 -38.99
CA LEU A 987 -25.92 8.89 -39.19
C LEU A 987 -24.78 8.32 -40.04
N PHE A 988 -24.58 7.01 -40.01
CA PHE A 988 -23.60 6.28 -40.82
C PHE A 988 -24.31 5.23 -41.69
N PRO A 989 -24.80 5.61 -42.89
CA PRO A 989 -25.36 4.62 -43.81
C PRO A 989 -24.31 3.57 -44.22
N PRO A 990 -24.70 2.33 -44.57
CA PRO A 990 -23.75 1.28 -44.96
C PRO A 990 -22.87 1.59 -46.19
N ILE A 991 -23.22 2.63 -46.94
CA ILE A 991 -22.38 3.26 -47.98
C ILE A 991 -21.93 4.61 -47.41
N ASP A 992 -20.84 4.60 -46.65
CA ASP A 992 -20.26 5.80 -46.04
C ASP A 992 -19.59 6.67 -47.14
N PRO A 993 -19.95 7.95 -47.30
CA PRO A 993 -19.28 8.82 -48.25
C PRO A 993 -17.86 9.23 -47.82
N ASP A 994 -17.53 9.14 -46.52
CA ASP A 994 -16.22 9.50 -45.99
C ASP A 994 -15.29 8.25 -46.02
N THR A 995 -15.00 7.73 -47.23
CA THR A 995 -14.28 6.45 -47.46
C THR A 995 -12.78 6.46 -47.16
N CYS A 996 -12.30 7.35 -46.30
CA CYS A 996 -10.89 7.52 -45.99
C CYS A 996 -10.66 7.31 -44.49
N HIS A 997 -9.73 6.42 -44.16
CA HIS A 997 -9.33 6.12 -42.78
C HIS A 997 -7.84 6.47 -42.60
N THR A 998 -7.45 6.91 -41.41
CA THR A 998 -6.09 7.40 -41.12
C THR A 998 -5.62 6.94 -39.74
N LEU A 999 -4.32 6.84 -39.54
CA LEU A 999 -3.72 6.56 -38.24
C LEU A 999 -3.84 7.81 -37.34
N TYR A 1000 -4.28 7.65 -36.08
CA TYR A 1000 -4.38 8.77 -35.14
C TYR A 1000 -3.88 8.39 -33.73
N HIS A 1001 -2.95 9.18 -33.20
CA HIS A 1001 -2.37 8.98 -31.87
C HIS A 1001 -3.31 9.56 -30.80
N HIS A 1002 -4.25 8.75 -30.34
CA HIS A 1002 -5.33 9.21 -29.46
C HIS A 1002 -4.90 9.54 -28.02
N ASP A 1003 -3.83 8.93 -27.49
CA ASP A 1003 -3.23 9.34 -26.19
C ASP A 1003 -1.98 10.23 -26.34
N LEU A 1004 -2.00 11.19 -27.26
CA LEU A 1004 -0.89 12.14 -27.41
C LEU A 1004 -0.91 13.22 -26.31
N ASN A 1005 -0.28 12.89 -25.18
CA ASN A 1005 -0.18 13.71 -23.97
C ASN A 1005 1.25 14.28 -23.75
N GLN A 1006 1.50 15.01 -22.65
CA GLN A 1006 2.79 15.68 -22.38
C GLN A 1006 3.93 14.72 -21.97
N ASN A 1007 3.65 13.48 -21.57
CA ASN A 1007 4.69 12.48 -21.32
C ASN A 1007 5.10 11.74 -22.60
N ASN A 1008 4.21 11.67 -23.59
CA ASN A 1008 4.45 10.97 -24.86
C ASN A 1008 5.22 11.82 -25.90
N VAL A 1009 5.57 13.07 -25.57
CA VAL A 1009 6.45 13.94 -26.38
C VAL A 1009 7.78 14.15 -25.67
N ILE A 1010 8.88 13.76 -26.31
CA ILE A 1010 10.25 13.88 -25.77
C ILE A 1010 10.98 15.02 -26.49
N LEU A 1011 11.56 15.94 -25.70
CA LEU A 1011 12.33 17.09 -26.16
C LEU A 1011 13.84 16.91 -25.99
N ASP A 1012 14.62 17.58 -26.85
CA ASP A 1012 16.00 17.93 -26.51
C ASP A 1012 16.03 18.91 -25.32
N PRO A 1013 16.84 18.68 -24.28
CA PRO A 1013 16.84 19.50 -23.06
C PRO A 1013 17.51 20.88 -23.20
N ILE A 1014 18.04 21.23 -24.39
CA ILE A 1014 18.75 22.49 -24.68
C ILE A 1014 18.02 23.27 -25.78
N SER A 1015 17.67 22.65 -26.91
CA SER A 1015 16.96 23.32 -28.02
C SER A 1015 15.44 23.33 -27.87
N HIS A 1016 14.88 22.38 -27.10
CA HIS A 1016 13.44 22.08 -27.01
C HIS A 1016 12.80 21.58 -28.32
N ASP A 1017 13.61 21.11 -29.29
CA ASP A 1017 13.10 20.37 -30.45
C ASP A 1017 12.50 19.02 -30.03
N ILE A 1018 11.45 18.56 -30.71
CA ILE A 1018 10.89 17.21 -30.49
C ILE A 1018 11.86 16.17 -31.06
N VAL A 1019 12.44 15.35 -30.20
CA VAL A 1019 13.38 14.27 -30.56
C VAL A 1019 12.74 12.88 -30.57
N ALA A 1020 11.57 12.71 -29.94
CA ALA A 1020 10.68 11.57 -30.18
C ALA A 1020 9.22 11.87 -29.83
N VAL A 1021 8.30 11.18 -30.52
CA VAL A 1021 6.94 10.88 -30.06
C VAL A 1021 6.92 9.38 -29.73
N ILE A 1022 6.55 9.04 -28.50
CA ILE A 1022 6.58 7.67 -27.96
C ILE A 1022 5.18 7.16 -27.64
N ASP A 1023 5.10 5.92 -27.15
CA ASP A 1023 3.88 5.21 -26.75
C ASP A 1023 2.83 5.04 -27.87
N TRP A 1024 3.26 4.36 -28.94
CA TRP A 1024 2.41 3.95 -30.05
C TRP A 1024 1.71 2.59 -29.80
N GLU A 1025 1.69 2.13 -28.55
CA GLU A 1025 0.94 0.95 -28.10
C GLU A 1025 -0.57 1.18 -28.32
N MET A 1026 -1.30 0.15 -28.75
CA MET A 1026 -2.76 0.18 -29.00
C MET A 1026 -3.25 1.18 -30.08
N ILE A 1027 -2.37 1.93 -30.75
CA ILE A 1027 -2.75 2.91 -31.77
C ILE A 1027 -3.42 2.25 -32.99
N CYS A 1028 -4.49 2.88 -33.48
CA CYS A 1028 -5.38 2.34 -34.50
C CYS A 1028 -5.52 3.29 -35.70
N VAL A 1029 -5.80 2.70 -36.86
CA VAL A 1029 -6.37 3.38 -38.02
C VAL A 1029 -7.86 3.57 -37.75
N LEU A 1030 -8.30 4.83 -37.75
CA LEU A 1030 -9.66 5.26 -37.42
C LEU A 1030 -10.30 5.99 -38.62
N PRO A 1031 -11.63 6.14 -38.67
CA PRO A 1031 -12.29 6.97 -39.67
C PRO A 1031 -11.76 8.40 -39.65
N ASN A 1032 -11.66 9.06 -40.82
CA ASN A 1032 -11.11 10.41 -40.89
C ASN A 1032 -11.80 11.41 -39.93
N TRP A 1033 -13.13 11.32 -39.74
CA TRP A 1033 -13.89 12.18 -38.83
C TRP A 1033 -13.52 12.00 -37.34
N ALA A 1034 -13.01 10.84 -36.93
CA ALA A 1034 -12.49 10.59 -35.59
C ALA A 1034 -11.03 11.07 -35.41
N SER A 1035 -10.34 11.46 -36.48
CA SER A 1035 -8.96 11.95 -36.43
C SER A 1035 -8.82 13.45 -36.13
N PHE A 1036 -9.93 14.14 -35.83
CA PHE A 1036 -10.01 15.60 -35.65
C PHE A 1036 -10.01 16.08 -34.18
N TYR A 1037 -9.60 15.24 -33.23
CA TYR A 1037 -9.32 15.70 -31.87
C TYR A 1037 -7.95 16.42 -31.80
N TYR A 1038 -7.84 17.38 -30.88
CA TYR A 1038 -6.53 17.91 -30.48
C TYR A 1038 -5.75 16.85 -29.69
N PRO A 1039 -4.40 16.92 -29.63
CA PRO A 1039 -3.63 16.21 -28.63
C PRO A 1039 -4.22 16.42 -27.22
N LYS A 1040 -4.29 15.35 -26.42
CA LYS A 1040 -4.97 15.31 -25.11
C LYS A 1040 -4.51 16.43 -24.17
N MET A 1041 -3.21 16.74 -24.20
CA MET A 1041 -2.60 17.87 -23.48
C MET A 1041 -3.21 19.27 -23.73
N PHE A 1042 -4.03 19.43 -24.78
CA PHE A 1042 -4.79 20.66 -25.04
C PHE A 1042 -6.27 20.53 -24.65
N LEU A 1043 -6.80 19.33 -24.42
CA LEU A 1043 -8.19 19.02 -24.10
C LEU A 1043 -8.47 19.06 -22.60
N ASP A 1044 -7.52 18.61 -21.76
CA ASP A 1044 -7.65 18.49 -20.30
C ASP A 1044 -7.93 19.82 -19.56
N VAL A 1045 -7.95 20.95 -20.29
CA VAL A 1045 -8.07 22.31 -19.76
C VAL A 1045 -8.99 23.15 -20.66
N ASP A 1046 -10.10 23.65 -20.10
CA ASP A 1046 -11.08 24.52 -20.78
C ASP A 1046 -10.50 25.91 -21.14
N PRO A 1047 -10.39 26.27 -22.42
CA PRO A 1047 -9.78 27.53 -22.83
C PRO A 1047 -10.67 28.73 -22.49
N ILE A 1048 -10.11 29.72 -21.77
CA ILE A 1048 -10.88 30.93 -21.45
C ILE A 1048 -11.18 31.77 -22.70
N THR A 1049 -12.36 32.39 -22.69
CA THR A 1049 -12.83 33.25 -23.79
C THR A 1049 -12.14 34.62 -23.84
N GLU A 1050 -11.67 35.10 -22.69
CA GLU A 1050 -11.05 36.41 -22.47
C GLU A 1050 -9.83 36.68 -23.38
N GLU A 1051 -9.62 37.94 -23.76
CA GLU A 1051 -8.57 38.30 -24.72
C GLU A 1051 -7.21 38.67 -24.09
N GLU A 1052 -7.23 39.32 -22.93
CA GLU A 1052 -6.00 39.79 -22.27
C GLU A 1052 -5.20 38.64 -21.65
N PRO A 1053 -3.85 38.70 -21.66
CA PRO A 1053 -3.03 37.74 -20.93
C PRO A 1053 -3.19 37.94 -19.41
N PRO A 1054 -3.28 36.85 -18.62
CA PRO A 1054 -3.29 36.98 -17.17
C PRO A 1054 -1.97 37.58 -16.66
N ILE A 1055 -2.05 38.19 -15.47
CA ILE A 1055 -0.93 38.78 -14.71
C ILE A 1055 0.24 37.78 -14.67
N PRO A 1056 1.52 38.23 -14.77
CA PRO A 1056 2.67 37.35 -14.62
C PRO A 1056 2.59 36.54 -13.32
N VAL A 1057 2.52 35.22 -13.46
CA VAL A 1057 2.46 34.27 -12.34
C VAL A 1057 3.89 33.88 -12.00
N ASP A 1058 4.24 33.93 -10.71
CA ASP A 1058 5.42 33.24 -10.20
C ASP A 1058 5.01 31.80 -9.89
N TYR A 1059 5.61 30.82 -10.57
CA TYR A 1059 5.29 29.39 -10.36
C TYR A 1059 5.79 28.84 -9.00
N ASN A 1060 6.39 29.69 -8.16
CA ASN A 1060 6.77 29.37 -6.77
C ASN A 1060 5.74 29.87 -5.73
N ASP A 1061 4.65 30.54 -6.14
CA ASP A 1061 3.61 31.08 -5.24
C ASP A 1061 2.34 30.20 -5.31
N GLU A 1062 1.96 29.55 -4.21
CA GLU A 1062 0.97 28.46 -4.15
C GLU A 1062 -0.49 28.95 -4.19
N ASN A 1063 -0.83 29.76 -5.20
CA ASN A 1063 -2.18 30.28 -5.43
C ASN A 1063 -2.80 29.67 -6.70
N ASP A 1064 -3.24 28.42 -6.55
CA ASP A 1064 -3.70 27.48 -7.60
C ASP A 1064 -4.59 28.12 -8.68
N TYR A 1065 -5.56 28.95 -8.29
CA TYR A 1065 -6.48 29.64 -9.21
C TYR A 1065 -5.76 30.49 -10.28
N THR A 1066 -4.58 31.03 -9.97
CA THR A 1066 -3.77 31.83 -10.91
C THR A 1066 -3.07 30.97 -11.95
N ILE A 1067 -2.58 29.79 -11.54
CA ILE A 1067 -1.90 28.81 -12.40
C ILE A 1067 -2.94 28.18 -13.35
N ILE A 1068 -4.09 27.76 -12.82
CA ILE A 1068 -5.21 27.24 -13.63
C ILE A 1068 -5.64 28.26 -14.68
N ARG A 1069 -5.80 29.55 -14.33
CA ARG A 1069 -6.16 30.59 -15.31
C ARG A 1069 -5.05 30.82 -16.36
N ARG A 1070 -3.78 30.63 -16.00
CA ARG A 1070 -2.65 30.70 -16.95
C ARG A 1070 -2.66 29.53 -17.93
N ASP A 1071 -2.78 28.29 -17.45
CA ASP A 1071 -2.79 27.10 -18.31
C ASP A 1071 -4.03 27.10 -19.24
N ARG A 1072 -5.20 27.58 -18.77
CA ARG A 1072 -6.39 27.81 -19.61
C ARG A 1072 -6.17 28.88 -20.70
N TRP A 1073 -5.35 29.89 -20.45
CA TRP A 1073 -5.01 30.90 -21.47
C TRP A 1073 -3.97 30.38 -22.47
N ASP A 1074 -2.95 29.64 -22.00
CA ASP A 1074 -1.97 28.99 -22.88
C ASP A 1074 -2.68 28.01 -23.83
N ALA A 1075 -3.58 27.15 -23.33
CA ALA A 1075 -4.35 26.20 -24.14
C ALA A 1075 -5.13 26.89 -25.29
N ARG A 1076 -5.73 28.07 -25.04
CA ARG A 1076 -6.41 28.90 -26.05
C ARG A 1076 -5.48 29.31 -27.19
N ILE A 1077 -4.25 29.70 -26.87
CA ILE A 1077 -3.23 30.10 -27.87
C ILE A 1077 -2.71 28.89 -28.63
N LEU A 1078 -2.47 27.78 -27.95
CA LEU A 1078 -1.87 26.57 -28.52
C LEU A 1078 -2.82 25.82 -29.45
N ARG A 1079 -4.11 25.70 -29.09
CA ARG A 1079 -5.17 25.21 -29.99
C ARG A 1079 -5.23 26.05 -31.27
N ARG A 1080 -5.21 27.39 -31.16
CA ARG A 1080 -5.20 28.33 -32.31
C ARG A 1080 -3.96 28.16 -33.21
N ALA A 1081 -2.77 27.97 -32.64
CA ALA A 1081 -1.56 27.72 -33.41
C ALA A 1081 -1.63 26.39 -34.17
N PHE A 1082 -2.15 25.34 -33.51
CA PHE A 1082 -2.38 24.03 -34.12
C PHE A 1082 -3.35 24.14 -35.31
N ASP A 1083 -4.54 24.72 -35.10
CA ASP A 1083 -5.56 24.90 -36.14
C ASP A 1083 -5.01 25.71 -37.33
N ALA A 1084 -4.35 26.86 -37.08
CA ALA A 1084 -3.80 27.71 -38.13
C ALA A 1084 -2.70 27.03 -38.95
N TYR A 1085 -1.91 26.15 -38.34
CA TYR A 1085 -0.90 25.35 -39.06
C TYR A 1085 -1.56 24.29 -39.95
N ILE A 1086 -2.57 23.57 -39.43
CA ILE A 1086 -3.38 22.63 -40.23
C ILE A 1086 -4.01 23.35 -41.43
N GLU A 1087 -4.70 24.48 -41.23
CA GLU A 1087 -5.34 25.25 -42.31
C GLU A 1087 -4.35 25.74 -43.37
N ALA A 1088 -3.10 26.07 -42.99
CA ALA A 1088 -2.07 26.54 -43.92
C ALA A 1088 -1.45 25.42 -44.78
N VAL A 1089 -1.38 24.19 -44.25
CA VAL A 1089 -0.78 23.02 -44.92
C VAL A 1089 -1.83 22.20 -45.67
N CYS A 1090 -2.97 21.91 -45.05
CA CYS A 1090 -4.09 21.16 -45.61
C CYS A 1090 -4.95 22.06 -46.52
N LYS A 1091 -4.40 22.44 -47.68
CA LYS A 1091 -4.94 23.47 -48.60
C LYS A 1091 -6.29 23.18 -49.28
N ASP A 1092 -7.04 22.15 -48.87
CA ASP A 1092 -8.34 21.81 -49.45
C ASP A 1092 -9.52 22.33 -48.60
N LYS A 1093 -9.76 23.65 -48.69
CA LYS A 1093 -11.00 24.36 -48.32
C LYS A 1093 -11.43 24.34 -46.84
N SER A 1094 -10.98 25.36 -46.08
CA SER A 1094 -11.71 25.95 -44.94
C SER A 1094 -12.24 24.94 -43.89
N ASP A 1095 -11.30 24.32 -43.19
CA ASP A 1095 -11.50 23.16 -42.30
C ASP A 1095 -12.39 23.45 -41.08
N THR A 1096 -12.57 24.73 -40.72
CA THR A 1096 -13.59 25.19 -39.75
C THR A 1096 -14.99 24.62 -40.04
N THR A 1097 -15.38 24.49 -41.31
CA THR A 1097 -16.68 23.90 -41.69
C THR A 1097 -16.71 22.36 -41.67
N VAL A 1098 -15.54 21.71 -41.59
CA VAL A 1098 -15.41 20.24 -41.51
C VAL A 1098 -15.51 19.77 -40.05
N LYS A 1099 -14.93 20.54 -39.12
CA LYS A 1099 -15.01 20.33 -37.67
C LYS A 1099 -16.47 20.26 -37.21
N ASP A 1100 -17.25 21.29 -37.50
CA ASP A 1100 -18.69 21.39 -37.21
C ASP A 1100 -19.49 20.25 -37.87
N ARG A 1101 -19.17 19.92 -39.14
CA ARG A 1101 -19.80 18.83 -39.91
C ARG A 1101 -19.61 17.43 -39.30
N PHE A 1102 -18.64 17.27 -38.40
CA PHE A 1102 -18.36 16.01 -37.73
C PHE A 1102 -18.65 16.04 -36.21
N GLU A 1103 -19.29 17.08 -35.69
CA GLU A 1103 -19.65 17.16 -34.27
C GLU A 1103 -20.68 16.08 -33.91
N GLU A 1104 -21.81 15.98 -34.64
CA GLU A 1104 -22.84 14.93 -34.43
C GLU A 1104 -22.26 13.50 -34.49
N LYS A 1105 -21.26 13.28 -35.38
CA LYS A 1105 -20.56 12.00 -35.54
C LYS A 1105 -19.71 11.65 -34.32
N ARG A 1106 -18.99 12.64 -33.77
CA ARG A 1106 -18.13 12.49 -32.58
C ARG A 1106 -18.97 12.37 -31.32
N THR A 1107 -20.01 13.18 -31.13
CA THR A 1107 -20.95 13.07 -30.00
C THR A 1107 -21.61 11.67 -29.93
N LEU A 1108 -21.86 11.02 -31.07
CA LEU A 1108 -22.32 9.63 -31.08
C LEU A 1108 -21.26 8.64 -30.58
N GLU A 1109 -20.00 8.79 -30.99
CA GLU A 1109 -18.90 7.93 -30.50
C GLU A 1109 -18.60 8.18 -29.01
N ASP A 1110 -18.50 9.44 -28.59
CA ASP A 1110 -18.32 9.85 -27.19
C ASP A 1110 -19.46 9.33 -26.29
N ALA A 1111 -20.68 9.22 -26.82
CA ALA A 1111 -21.81 8.62 -26.13
C ALA A 1111 -21.73 7.08 -26.10
N ILE A 1112 -21.27 6.43 -27.17
CA ILE A 1112 -21.06 4.97 -27.23
C ILE A 1112 -19.97 4.51 -26.26
N GLU A 1113 -18.91 5.30 -26.07
CA GLU A 1113 -17.89 5.00 -25.04
C GLU A 1113 -18.45 5.18 -23.62
N GLY A 1114 -19.20 6.27 -23.40
CA GLY A 1114 -19.89 6.55 -22.14
C GLY A 1114 -20.93 5.51 -21.71
N LEU A 1115 -21.39 4.59 -22.59
CA LEU A 1115 -22.33 3.52 -22.23
C LEU A 1115 -21.82 2.56 -21.13
N THR A 1116 -20.53 2.60 -20.82
CA THR A 1116 -19.91 1.75 -19.79
C THR A 1116 -19.94 2.41 -18.42
N ASP A 1117 -19.38 3.62 -18.31
CA ASP A 1117 -19.07 4.27 -17.02
C ASP A 1117 -19.97 5.50 -16.75
N ASN A 1118 -20.86 5.88 -17.68
CA ASN A 1118 -21.84 6.96 -17.53
C ASN A 1118 -23.02 6.81 -18.52
N TRP A 1119 -23.81 5.74 -18.35
CA TRP A 1119 -24.87 5.40 -19.31
C TRP A 1119 -26.02 6.41 -19.33
N GLU A 1120 -26.30 7.10 -18.22
CA GLU A 1120 -27.25 8.23 -18.16
C GLU A 1120 -26.78 9.43 -18.99
N GLY A 1121 -25.51 9.81 -18.88
CA GLY A 1121 -24.91 10.88 -19.69
C GLY A 1121 -24.89 10.53 -21.18
N ALA A 1122 -24.63 9.26 -21.51
CA ALA A 1122 -24.82 8.75 -22.87
C ALA A 1122 -26.28 8.84 -23.33
N ARG A 1123 -27.25 8.46 -22.50
CA ARG A 1123 -28.70 8.56 -22.77
C ARG A 1123 -29.13 10.00 -23.05
N ALA A 1124 -28.60 10.98 -22.32
CA ALA A 1124 -28.84 12.40 -22.56
C ALA A 1124 -28.30 12.83 -23.95
N ARG A 1125 -27.01 12.60 -24.23
CA ARG A 1125 -26.37 12.92 -25.52
C ARG A 1125 -27.11 12.29 -26.71
N LEU A 1126 -27.53 11.02 -26.58
CA LEU A 1126 -28.25 10.30 -27.62
C LEU A 1126 -29.68 10.85 -27.83
N ARG A 1127 -30.36 11.31 -26.77
CA ARG A 1127 -31.65 12.01 -26.88
C ARG A 1127 -31.49 13.35 -27.61
N ASP A 1128 -30.48 14.14 -27.27
CA ASP A 1128 -30.21 15.42 -27.94
C ASP A 1128 -29.94 15.23 -29.45
N LEU A 1129 -29.11 14.23 -29.82
CA LEU A 1129 -28.90 13.84 -31.22
C LEU A 1129 -30.20 13.36 -31.90
N GLN A 1130 -31.06 12.61 -31.19
CA GLN A 1130 -32.37 12.23 -31.72
C GLN A 1130 -33.30 13.43 -31.95
N GLU A 1131 -33.21 14.52 -31.20
CA GLU A 1131 -34.03 15.72 -31.39
C GLU A 1131 -33.48 16.65 -32.47
N GLN A 1132 -32.17 16.87 -32.50
CA GLN A 1132 -31.47 17.59 -33.57
C GLN A 1132 -31.79 16.95 -34.94
N THR A 1133 -31.63 15.63 -35.05
CA THR A 1133 -31.96 14.87 -36.27
C THR A 1133 -33.46 14.75 -36.56
N LYS A 1134 -34.38 15.16 -35.66
CA LYS A 1134 -35.82 15.34 -35.99
C LYS A 1134 -36.10 16.72 -36.59
N THR A 1135 -35.35 17.75 -36.21
CA THR A 1135 -35.50 19.11 -36.74
C THR A 1135 -34.78 19.34 -38.07
N GLY A 1136 -33.71 18.60 -38.37
CA GLY A 1136 -32.96 18.68 -39.62
C GLY A 1136 -33.67 18.10 -40.84
N SER A 1137 -34.64 18.83 -41.42
CA SER A 1137 -35.16 18.56 -42.78
C SER A 1137 -35.69 19.81 -43.51
N ASN A 1138 -34.78 20.65 -44.00
CA ASN A 1138 -34.97 21.63 -45.09
C ASN A 1138 -33.63 21.86 -45.80
#